data_AF-A0A6P3UWM1-F1
#
_entry.id   AF-A0A6P3UWM1-F1
#
_cell.length_a   1.000
_cell.length_b   1.000
_cell.length_c   1.000
_cell.angle_alpha   90.00
_cell.angle_beta   90.00
_cell.angle_gamma   90.00
#
_symmetry.space_group_name_H-M   'P 1'
#
loop_
_entity.id
_entity.type
_entity.pdbx_description
1 polymer ?
#
loop_
_entity_poly.entity_id
_entity_poly.type
_entity_poly.pdbx_seq_one_letter_code
_entity_poly.pdbx_strand_id
1 'polypeptide(L)'
;MSTDKSGILYLFDRPAEPVYVPKGEDKVAFDIPAAYLPDRYRPVAAQVFNRFGEDTDSKLQVKQITLPDLTIPMQLGRHQPFSLFIPAHRRIATRLIDIFMGMRTYDDFLSVAVYCRDRVNPNMFIYALSVAILHRPDTKDLPVPPLTEVFPDKYMDSSIFSRAKEEANLVPEGARVPIEIPRDYTASDLDDEHRVAYWREDIGINLHHWHWHLVYPFEGDMRIVNKDRRGELFYYMHEQIMARYNCERLCNRLGRVKRLLNWREPIPEAYFPKLDSLVASRTWPARHSGAILRDINRQVDELDFDIQDLERWRDRIYEAIHTGSVINARGERIPLTEKDGINVLGNIMEASVLSPNQNLYGDLHNFGHVAISYIHDPDHRYLETFGVMGDSATAMRDPVFYRWHAFVDDVFQEHKNTLPQYTVQQLDFPGVEIADIKVMTDRQQNVLNTFWTKSDVDLSRGLDFTPRGAVLARFTHLNHADFTYKIVVNNRNNGILNGTVRIFIGPKEDERGLPFTFRQQKNFMIEMDKFTTILRPGQNVIERKSTESAVTIPFERTFRNLSERPGGGSTLQQFNFCGCGWPHHMLVPKGSKEGFPMELFVMVSDYKDDAVVQDEPSSCKEAVSYCGLRDKKYPDARAMGYPFDRQPRPGVENLAQFLTGNMAVTEVTIRFSDTVVPRSRSGSTSNNLAFT
;
A
#
# COMPACT_ATOMS: atom_id res chain seq x y z
N MET A 1 22.53 -10.94 25.74
CA MET A 1 21.55 -9.93 26.19
C MET A 1 21.38 -8.94 25.05
N SER A 2 20.21 -8.90 24.41
CA SER A 2 19.92 -7.92 23.37
C SER A 2 19.82 -6.55 24.02
N THR A 3 20.74 -5.63 23.72
CA THR A 3 20.57 -4.20 24.04
C THR A 3 19.23 -3.76 23.44
N ASP A 4 18.39 -3.07 24.20
CA ASP A 4 17.12 -2.54 23.69
C ASP A 4 17.41 -1.47 22.63
N LYS A 5 16.95 -1.71 21.41
CA LYS A 5 17.15 -0.83 20.24
C LYS A 5 15.91 -0.02 19.91
N SER A 6 14.86 -0.09 20.73
CA SER A 6 13.61 0.60 20.47
C SER A 6 13.71 2.12 20.64
N GLY A 7 14.78 2.62 21.28
CA GLY A 7 15.01 4.06 21.46
C GLY A 7 15.04 4.88 20.16
N ILE A 8 15.45 4.28 19.04
CA ILE A 8 15.40 4.95 17.72
C ILE A 8 13.97 5.27 17.26
N LEU A 9 12.96 4.54 17.75
CA LEU A 9 11.56 4.74 17.37
C LEU A 9 11.00 6.07 17.91
N TYR A 10 11.60 6.66 18.95
CA TYR A 10 11.26 8.02 19.41
C TYR A 10 11.54 9.09 18.35
N LEU A 11 12.36 8.81 17.33
CA LEU A 11 12.59 9.74 16.23
C LEU A 11 11.39 9.92 15.30
N PHE A 12 10.39 9.03 15.38
CA PHE A 12 9.11 9.15 14.67
C PHE A 12 8.08 9.98 15.43
N ASP A 13 8.32 10.27 16.71
CA ASP A 13 7.42 11.11 17.49
C ASP A 13 7.68 12.59 17.16
N ARG A 14 6.58 13.32 16.93
CA ARG A 14 6.54 14.76 16.67
C ARG A 14 7.59 15.22 15.66
N PRO A 15 7.43 14.88 14.37
CA PRO A 15 8.48 15.02 13.36
C PRO A 15 9.02 16.45 13.19
N ALA A 16 8.22 17.49 13.47
CA ALA A 16 8.70 18.87 13.39
C ALA A 16 9.35 19.36 14.68
N GLU A 17 9.06 18.76 15.84
CA GLU A 17 9.69 19.09 17.12
C GLU A 17 11.15 18.62 17.19
N PRO A 18 12.11 19.43 17.66
CA PRO A 18 13.51 19.03 17.79
C PRO A 18 13.76 17.81 18.71
N VAL A 19 14.87 17.09 18.51
CA VAL A 19 15.18 15.85 19.27
C VAL A 19 15.44 16.06 20.77
N TYR A 20 15.83 17.26 21.18
CA TYR A 20 16.06 17.60 22.58
C TYR A 20 14.78 17.95 23.35
N VAL A 21 13.63 18.02 22.66
CA VAL A 21 12.31 18.10 23.30
C VAL A 21 11.87 16.68 23.68
N PRO A 22 11.32 16.42 24.88
CA PRO A 22 10.91 15.09 25.32
C PRO A 22 9.96 14.42 24.32
N LYS A 23 10.19 13.14 24.03
CA LYS A 23 9.51 12.33 23.02
C LYS A 23 8.66 11.24 23.66
N GLY A 24 7.52 10.96 23.02
CA GLY A 24 6.53 9.99 23.49
C GLY A 24 5.88 10.36 24.83
N GLU A 25 5.01 9.47 25.32
CA GLU A 25 4.34 9.64 26.61
C GLU A 25 5.29 9.43 27.80
N ASP A 26 6.34 8.63 27.62
CA ASP A 26 7.41 8.41 28.61
C ASP A 26 8.42 9.57 28.70
N LYS A 27 8.15 10.69 28.02
CA LYS A 27 8.93 11.94 28.03
C LYS A 27 10.45 11.72 27.91
N VAL A 28 10.84 10.92 26.92
CA VAL A 28 12.24 10.55 26.70
C VAL A 28 12.96 11.64 25.89
N ALA A 29 14.05 12.19 26.42
CA ALA A 29 14.88 13.13 25.67
C ALA A 29 16.16 12.45 25.16
N PHE A 30 16.70 12.92 24.03
CA PHE A 30 18.02 12.52 23.56
C PHE A 30 19.10 13.37 24.22
N ASP A 31 20.08 12.73 24.85
CA ASP A 31 21.25 13.40 25.42
C ASP A 31 22.25 13.72 24.30
N ILE A 32 22.09 14.89 23.69
CA ILE A 32 22.85 15.30 22.51
C ILE A 32 24.04 16.21 22.86
N PRO A 33 25.18 16.07 22.17
CA PRO A 33 26.25 17.06 22.26
C PRO A 33 25.77 18.45 21.82
N ALA A 34 26.30 19.53 22.41
CA ALA A 34 25.96 20.90 22.01
C ALA A 34 26.22 21.17 20.51
N ALA A 35 27.20 20.48 19.91
CA ALA A 35 27.50 20.56 18.47
C ALA A 35 26.35 20.03 17.58
N TYR A 36 25.43 19.23 18.12
CA TYR A 36 24.29 18.69 17.38
C TYR A 36 23.11 19.66 17.37
N LEU A 37 23.12 20.72 18.18
CA LEU A 37 22.12 21.77 18.10
C LEU A 37 22.22 22.52 16.76
N PRO A 38 21.08 22.83 16.12
CA PRO A 38 21.05 23.75 14.99
C PRO A 38 21.67 25.10 15.35
N ASP A 39 22.35 25.74 14.40
CA ASP A 39 23.13 26.97 14.63
C ASP A 39 22.33 28.07 15.31
N ARG A 40 21.03 28.18 14.97
CA ARG A 40 20.08 29.12 15.58
C ARG A 40 19.96 28.99 17.10
N TYR A 41 20.05 27.77 17.64
CA TYR A 41 19.83 27.49 19.07
C TYR A 41 21.12 27.31 19.86
N ARG A 42 22.28 27.19 19.19
CA ARG A 42 23.59 27.08 19.87
C ARG A 42 23.87 28.23 20.85
N PRO A 43 23.56 29.51 20.55
CA PRO A 43 23.81 30.61 21.49
C PRO A 43 23.03 30.50 22.80
N VAL A 44 21.91 29.78 22.79
CA VAL A 44 21.00 29.61 23.94
C VAL A 44 20.87 28.16 24.38
N ALA A 45 21.89 27.33 24.09
CA ALA A 45 21.87 25.89 24.34
C ALA A 45 21.53 25.56 25.80
N ALA A 46 22.14 26.27 26.75
CA ALA A 46 21.92 26.05 28.18
C ALA A 46 20.46 26.35 28.58
N GLN A 47 19.87 27.45 28.10
CA GLN A 47 18.47 27.76 28.40
C GLN A 47 17.52 26.73 27.77
N VAL A 48 17.80 26.31 26.53
CA VAL A 48 16.98 25.31 25.82
C VAL A 48 17.02 23.97 26.54
N PHE A 49 18.20 23.47 26.90
CA PHE A 49 18.33 22.20 27.61
C PHE A 49 17.74 22.25 29.03
N ASN A 50 17.92 23.36 29.76
CA ASN A 50 17.35 23.51 31.10
C ASN A 50 15.82 23.55 31.07
N ARG A 51 15.22 24.24 30.07
CA ARG A 51 13.76 24.34 29.93
C ARG A 51 13.09 22.97 29.84
N PHE A 52 13.67 22.05 29.08
CA PHE A 52 13.09 20.72 28.88
C PHE A 52 13.59 19.68 29.89
N GLY A 53 14.59 20.02 30.71
CA GLY A 53 15.15 19.12 31.70
C GLY A 53 14.16 18.73 32.81
N GLU A 54 13.31 19.66 33.25
CA GLU A 54 12.27 19.40 34.25
C GLU A 54 11.11 18.55 33.70
N ASP A 55 10.89 18.60 32.38
CA ASP A 55 9.85 17.84 31.67
C ASP A 55 10.37 16.49 31.12
N THR A 56 11.62 16.11 31.42
CA THR A 56 12.24 14.86 30.92
C THR A 56 12.26 13.79 32.00
N ASP A 57 11.62 12.65 31.76
CA ASP A 57 11.62 11.53 32.71
C ASP A 57 12.86 10.65 32.55
N SER A 58 13.37 10.51 31.32
CA SER A 58 14.58 9.73 31.04
C SER A 58 15.37 10.23 29.83
N LYS A 59 16.66 9.90 29.77
CA LYS A 59 17.57 10.31 28.69
C LYS A 59 18.17 9.13 27.95
N LEU A 60 18.07 9.15 26.63
CA LEU A 60 18.79 8.23 25.74
C LEU A 60 20.15 8.80 25.40
N GLN A 61 21.20 8.06 25.77
CA GLN A 61 22.59 8.44 25.51
C GLN A 61 22.90 8.37 24.01
N VAL A 62 23.41 9.48 23.46
CA VAL A 62 23.80 9.55 22.05
C VAL A 62 25.32 9.55 21.94
N LYS A 63 25.88 8.49 21.36
CA LYS A 63 27.31 8.36 21.12
C LYS A 63 27.80 9.48 20.21
N GLN A 64 28.86 10.18 20.58
CA GLN A 64 29.50 11.14 19.68
C GLN A 64 30.25 10.41 18.56
N ILE A 65 29.97 10.77 17.30
CA ILE A 65 30.62 10.22 16.11
C ILE A 65 31.19 11.33 15.23
N THR A 66 32.07 10.94 14.29
CA THR A 66 32.42 11.80 13.16
C THR A 66 31.20 11.99 12.28
N LEU A 67 30.80 13.25 12.07
CA LEU A 67 29.58 13.58 11.35
C LEU A 67 29.75 13.34 9.85
N PRO A 68 28.74 12.75 9.17
CA PRO A 68 28.77 12.60 7.73
C PRO A 68 28.54 13.94 7.03
N ASP A 69 28.91 13.99 5.76
CA ASP A 69 28.53 15.09 4.88
C ASP A 69 27.02 15.03 4.55
N LEU A 70 26.29 16.05 4.97
CA LEU A 70 24.85 16.23 4.72
C LEU A 70 24.56 17.23 3.59
N THR A 71 25.57 17.69 2.84
CA THR A 71 25.39 18.71 1.79
C THR A 71 24.28 18.36 0.80
N ILE A 72 24.21 17.08 0.37
CA ILE A 72 23.17 16.60 -0.54
C ILE A 72 21.80 16.46 0.18
N PRO A 73 21.65 15.70 1.28
CA PRO A 73 20.39 15.61 2.04
C PRO A 73 19.77 16.96 2.44
N MET A 74 20.60 18.00 2.65
CA MET A 74 20.15 19.33 3.04
C MET A 74 19.79 20.25 1.86
N GLN A 75 19.87 19.78 0.61
CA GLN A 75 19.39 20.53 -0.56
C GLN A 75 17.88 20.76 -0.51
N LEU A 76 17.12 19.80 0.05
CA LEU A 76 15.69 19.96 0.30
C LEU A 76 15.46 20.68 1.63
N GLY A 77 14.85 21.86 1.57
CA GLY A 77 14.52 22.67 2.73
C GLY A 77 13.63 21.92 3.72
N ARG A 78 13.81 22.21 5.02
CA ARG A 78 13.09 21.53 6.10
C ARG A 78 11.55 21.65 6.01
N HIS A 79 11.07 22.74 5.43
CA HIS A 79 9.64 23.04 5.26
C HIS A 79 9.16 22.90 3.81
N GLN A 80 9.97 22.29 2.93
CA GLN A 80 9.55 22.01 1.57
C GLN A 80 8.73 20.70 1.51
N PRO A 81 7.80 20.58 0.56
CA PRO A 81 7.11 19.32 0.30
C PRO A 81 8.07 18.28 -0.28
N PHE A 82 7.86 17.01 0.04
CA PHE A 82 8.71 15.89 -0.39
C PHE A 82 7.89 14.87 -1.17
N SER A 83 8.40 14.43 -2.31
CA SER A 83 7.76 13.47 -3.21
C SER A 83 8.81 12.54 -3.79
N LEU A 84 8.56 11.24 -3.78
CA LEU A 84 9.39 10.26 -4.47
C LEU A 84 9.16 10.27 -5.98
N PHE A 85 8.14 10.92 -6.53
CA PHE A 85 7.99 11.00 -7.99
C PHE A 85 8.94 12.04 -8.62
N ILE A 86 9.48 12.96 -7.82
CA ILE A 86 10.44 13.98 -8.27
C ILE A 86 11.87 13.41 -8.21
N PRO A 87 12.59 13.30 -9.35
CA PRO A 87 13.91 12.67 -9.40
C PRO A 87 14.94 13.29 -8.44
N ALA A 88 14.97 14.62 -8.31
CA ALA A 88 15.86 15.30 -7.37
C ALA A 88 15.62 14.86 -5.91
N HIS A 89 14.37 14.72 -5.51
CA HIS A 89 14.01 14.25 -4.18
C HIS A 89 14.40 12.79 -3.95
N ARG A 90 14.25 11.92 -4.96
CA ARG A 90 14.71 10.52 -4.89
C ARG A 90 16.21 10.44 -4.66
N ARG A 91 17.00 11.20 -5.42
CA ARG A 91 18.46 11.28 -5.27
C ARG A 91 18.88 11.71 -3.86
N ILE A 92 18.24 12.75 -3.33
CA ILE A 92 18.52 13.30 -2.00
C ILE A 92 18.13 12.28 -0.90
N ALA A 93 16.98 11.62 -1.03
CA ALA A 93 16.52 10.58 -0.11
C ALA A 93 17.45 9.34 -0.13
N THR A 94 17.84 8.87 -1.32
CA THR A 94 18.79 7.77 -1.52
C THR A 94 20.11 8.06 -0.80
N ARG A 95 20.64 9.29 -0.94
CA ARG A 95 21.86 9.66 -0.23
C ARG A 95 21.72 9.60 1.30
N LEU A 96 20.57 10.00 1.84
CA LEU A 96 20.31 9.88 3.28
C LEU A 96 20.18 8.41 3.72
N ILE A 97 19.53 7.56 2.92
CA ILE A 97 19.46 6.12 3.15
C ILE A 97 20.85 5.49 3.15
N ASP A 98 21.70 5.84 2.19
CA ASP A 98 23.08 5.32 2.10
C ASP A 98 23.91 5.67 3.34
N ILE A 99 23.75 6.89 3.88
CA ILE A 99 24.39 7.32 5.13
C ILE A 99 23.93 6.41 6.28
N PHE A 100 22.63 6.18 6.43
CA PHE A 100 22.07 5.34 7.49
C PHE A 100 22.47 3.87 7.35
N MET A 101 22.44 3.33 6.14
CA MET A 101 22.86 1.95 5.85
C MET A 101 24.37 1.77 6.02
N GLY A 102 25.18 2.81 5.80
CA GLY A 102 26.63 2.80 5.93
C GLY A 102 27.15 2.81 7.37
N MET A 103 26.30 3.06 8.38
CA MET A 103 26.72 3.07 9.78
C MET A 103 27.06 1.66 10.29
N ARG A 104 28.17 1.54 11.03
CA ARG A 104 28.74 0.23 11.42
C ARG A 104 27.94 -0.47 12.51
N THR A 105 27.45 0.28 13.48
CA THR A 105 26.68 -0.23 14.62
C THR A 105 25.36 0.50 14.76
N TYR A 106 24.45 -0.10 15.53
CA TYR A 106 23.21 0.55 15.94
C TYR A 106 23.45 1.91 16.62
N ASP A 107 24.45 2.03 17.51
CA ASP A 107 24.71 3.29 18.21
C ASP A 107 25.22 4.39 17.26
N ASP A 108 26.03 4.03 16.27
CA ASP A 108 26.47 4.97 15.22
C ASP A 108 25.27 5.41 14.36
N PHE A 109 24.37 4.46 14.05
CA PHE A 109 23.12 4.73 13.33
C PHE A 109 22.19 5.66 14.10
N LEU A 110 21.97 5.39 15.38
CA LEU A 110 21.17 6.24 16.26
C LEU A 110 21.74 7.67 16.30
N SER A 111 23.05 7.79 16.47
CA SER A 111 23.72 9.09 16.56
C SER A 111 23.58 9.92 15.28
N VAL A 112 23.81 9.32 14.12
CA VAL A 112 23.63 10.03 12.85
C VAL A 112 22.15 10.37 12.59
N ALA A 113 21.22 9.48 12.94
CA ALA A 113 19.78 9.73 12.77
C ALA A 113 19.33 10.92 13.64
N VAL A 114 19.76 10.97 14.91
CA VAL A 114 19.53 12.11 15.81
C VAL A 114 20.10 13.41 15.24
N TYR A 115 21.32 13.37 14.69
CA TYR A 115 21.96 14.54 14.08
C TYR A 115 21.19 15.05 12.85
N CYS A 116 20.72 14.14 11.99
CA CYS A 116 20.01 14.47 10.75
C CYS A 116 18.61 15.02 11.00
N ARG A 117 17.88 14.51 11.99
CA ARG A 117 16.45 14.77 12.21
C ARG A 117 16.09 16.26 12.30
N ASP A 118 16.93 17.06 12.93
CA ASP A 118 16.67 18.49 13.11
C ASP A 118 17.20 19.37 11.95
N ARG A 119 17.84 18.76 10.94
CA ARG A 119 18.50 19.46 9.82
C ARG A 119 17.86 19.18 8.47
N VAL A 120 17.38 17.96 8.26
CA VAL A 120 16.82 17.54 6.98
C VAL A 120 15.28 17.63 7.01
N ASN A 121 14.66 17.54 5.84
CA ASN A 121 13.21 17.53 5.69
C ASN A 121 12.54 16.39 6.50
N PRO A 122 11.50 16.64 7.33
CA PRO A 122 10.88 15.62 8.17
C PRO A 122 10.25 14.46 7.40
N ASN A 123 9.55 14.73 6.28
CA ASN A 123 8.95 13.68 5.45
C ASN A 123 10.05 12.76 4.87
N MET A 124 11.10 13.37 4.32
CA MET A 124 12.25 12.64 3.77
C MET A 124 13.01 11.86 4.86
N PHE A 125 13.18 12.46 6.04
CA PHE A 125 13.84 11.83 7.19
C PHE A 125 13.11 10.56 7.61
N ILE A 126 11.79 10.64 7.82
CA ILE A 126 10.96 9.51 8.23
C ILE A 126 10.96 8.42 7.14
N TYR A 127 10.89 8.79 5.87
CA TYR A 127 11.03 7.83 4.77
C TYR A 127 12.39 7.11 4.82
N ALA A 128 13.50 7.85 4.85
CA ALA A 128 14.85 7.28 4.85
C ALA A 128 15.13 6.43 6.11
N LEU A 129 14.67 6.89 7.27
CA LEU A 129 14.78 6.17 8.54
C LEU A 129 13.99 4.84 8.50
N SER A 130 12.77 4.87 7.95
CA SER A 130 11.93 3.67 7.80
C SER A 130 12.60 2.65 6.88
N VAL A 131 13.12 3.08 5.72
CA VAL A 131 13.87 2.21 4.80
C VAL A 131 15.08 1.62 5.51
N ALA A 132 15.88 2.42 6.21
CA ALA A 132 17.06 1.93 6.91
C ALA A 132 16.71 0.90 8.01
N ILE A 133 15.69 1.18 8.84
CA ILE A 133 15.22 0.24 9.87
C ILE A 133 14.80 -1.09 9.24
N LEU A 134 14.11 -1.04 8.09
CA LEU A 134 13.62 -2.20 7.36
C LEU A 134 14.73 -3.04 6.69
N HIS A 135 15.92 -2.50 6.44
CA HIS A 135 16.94 -3.22 5.68
C HIS A 135 18.22 -3.49 6.48
N ARG A 136 18.47 -2.79 7.59
CA ARG A 136 19.65 -3.07 8.42
C ARG A 136 19.47 -4.36 9.24
N PRO A 137 20.46 -5.28 9.24
CA PRO A 137 20.38 -6.53 9.99
C PRO A 137 20.21 -6.36 11.50
N ASP A 138 20.66 -5.24 12.05
CA ASP A 138 20.65 -4.96 13.48
C ASP A 138 19.36 -4.26 13.96
N THR A 139 18.46 -3.82 13.07
CA THR A 139 17.19 -3.16 13.41
C THR A 139 15.97 -3.76 12.73
N LYS A 140 16.13 -4.80 11.90
CA LYS A 140 15.05 -5.37 11.09
C LYS A 140 13.81 -5.84 11.88
N ASP A 141 13.97 -6.06 13.19
CA ASP A 141 12.93 -6.49 14.13
C ASP A 141 12.28 -5.33 14.92
N LEU A 142 12.57 -4.05 14.61
CA LEU A 142 11.99 -2.85 15.26
C LEU A 142 10.73 -2.23 14.61
N PRO A 143 9.52 -2.33 15.19
CA PRO A 143 8.28 -2.01 14.50
C PRO A 143 8.21 -0.53 14.11
N VAL A 144 8.23 -0.25 12.81
CA VAL A 144 8.11 1.11 12.27
C VAL A 144 6.70 1.63 12.60
N PRO A 145 6.55 2.81 13.24
CA PRO A 145 5.26 3.41 13.53
C PRO A 145 4.44 3.66 12.26
N PRO A 146 3.11 3.45 12.29
CA PRO A 146 2.28 3.69 11.13
C PRO A 146 2.31 5.17 10.72
N LEU A 147 2.41 5.45 9.42
CA LEU A 147 2.55 6.81 8.93
C LEU A 147 1.34 7.69 9.28
N THR A 148 0.17 7.10 9.50
CA THR A 148 -1.05 7.80 9.96
C THR A 148 -0.91 8.43 11.34
N GLU A 149 -0.06 7.88 12.19
CA GLU A 149 0.22 8.49 13.51
C GLU A 149 1.37 9.49 13.42
N VAL A 150 2.28 9.34 12.45
CA VAL A 150 3.45 10.20 12.27
C VAL A 150 3.12 11.47 11.47
N PHE A 151 2.39 11.32 10.38
CA PHE A 151 1.87 12.39 9.51
C PHE A 151 0.37 12.18 9.26
N PRO A 152 -0.47 12.37 10.30
CA PRO A 152 -1.91 12.22 10.17
C PRO A 152 -2.50 13.11 9.06
N ASP A 153 -1.85 14.24 8.78
CA ASP A 153 -2.25 15.25 7.79
C ASP A 153 -2.31 14.77 6.33
N LYS A 154 -1.72 13.60 6.04
CA LYS A 154 -1.86 12.95 4.73
C LYS A 154 -3.14 12.10 4.60
N TYR A 155 -3.80 11.78 5.71
CA TYR A 155 -4.84 10.74 5.76
C TYR A 155 -6.22 11.24 6.14
N MET A 156 -6.36 12.49 6.58
CA MET A 156 -7.61 13.00 7.12
C MET A 156 -7.82 14.48 6.81
N ASP A 157 -9.08 14.89 6.84
CA ASP A 157 -9.52 16.25 6.58
C ASP A 157 -8.76 17.30 7.41
N SER A 158 -8.29 18.36 6.75
CA SER A 158 -7.55 19.46 7.35
C SER A 158 -8.29 20.14 8.51
N SER A 159 -9.63 20.21 8.44
CA SER A 159 -10.45 20.90 9.46
C SER A 159 -10.32 20.28 10.86
N ILE A 160 -9.90 19.01 10.94
CA ILE A 160 -9.82 18.32 12.23
C ILE A 160 -8.63 18.80 13.05
N PHE A 161 -7.53 19.28 12.43
CA PHE A 161 -6.30 19.59 13.15
C PHE A 161 -6.45 20.81 14.06
N SER A 162 -7.28 21.78 13.69
CA SER A 162 -7.63 22.90 14.58
C SER A 162 -8.39 22.40 15.81
N ARG A 163 -9.38 21.51 15.61
CA ARG A 163 -10.17 20.90 16.69
C ARG A 163 -9.32 20.01 17.59
N ALA A 164 -8.38 19.26 17.01
CA ALA A 164 -7.43 18.43 17.73
C ALA A 164 -6.50 19.26 18.63
N LYS A 165 -6.04 20.40 18.13
CA LYS A 165 -5.27 21.36 18.94
C LYS A 165 -6.11 21.97 20.05
N GLU A 166 -7.36 22.35 19.77
CA GLU A 166 -8.30 22.86 20.78
C GLU A 166 -8.51 21.83 21.90
N GLU A 167 -8.86 20.60 21.55
CA GLU A 167 -9.07 19.49 22.48
C GLU A 167 -7.82 19.21 23.33
N ALA A 168 -6.64 19.16 22.70
CA ALA A 168 -5.38 18.89 23.39
C ALA A 168 -5.00 19.97 24.42
N ASN A 169 -5.35 21.23 24.16
CA ASN A 169 -4.99 22.37 25.01
C ASN A 169 -6.04 22.72 26.07
N LEU A 170 -7.33 22.44 25.82
CA LEU A 170 -8.42 22.81 26.74
C LEU A 170 -8.85 21.65 27.63
N VAL A 171 -8.82 20.42 27.13
CA VAL A 171 -9.37 19.25 27.83
C VAL A 171 -8.26 18.42 28.45
N PRO A 172 -8.31 18.15 29.78
CA PRO A 172 -7.34 17.30 30.45
C PRO A 172 -7.24 15.92 29.82
N GLU A 173 -6.04 15.33 29.89
CA GLU A 173 -5.81 13.95 29.47
C GLU A 173 -6.76 12.98 30.18
N GLY A 174 -7.26 11.97 29.46
CA GLY A 174 -8.24 11.00 29.95
C GLY A 174 -9.70 11.46 29.88
N ALA A 175 -9.97 12.76 29.75
CA ALA A 175 -11.33 13.30 29.55
C ALA A 175 -11.66 13.69 28.10
N ARG A 176 -10.68 13.54 27.19
CA ARG A 176 -10.81 13.91 25.78
C ARG A 176 -11.77 12.99 25.03
N VAL A 177 -12.56 13.56 24.12
CA VAL A 177 -13.53 12.82 23.29
C VAL A 177 -13.01 12.69 21.86
N PRO A 178 -13.18 11.52 21.20
CA PRO A 178 -12.78 11.35 19.81
C PRO A 178 -13.46 12.36 18.87
N ILE A 179 -12.64 13.01 18.05
CA ILE A 179 -13.07 14.01 17.07
C ILE A 179 -13.60 13.29 15.84
N GLU A 180 -14.89 13.42 15.58
CA GLU A 180 -15.53 12.75 14.44
C GLU A 180 -15.11 13.39 13.10
N ILE A 181 -14.62 12.53 12.20
CA ILE A 181 -14.33 12.83 10.79
C ILE A 181 -15.59 12.52 9.98
N PRO A 182 -16.18 13.50 9.29
CA PRO A 182 -17.32 13.24 8.43
C PRO A 182 -16.93 12.32 7.26
N ARG A 183 -17.85 11.45 6.84
CA ARG A 183 -17.67 10.61 5.65
C ARG A 183 -17.56 11.46 4.38
N ASP A 184 -18.37 12.51 4.31
CA ASP A 184 -18.47 13.39 3.15
C ASP A 184 -17.74 14.70 3.45
N TYR A 185 -16.47 14.79 3.05
CA TYR A 185 -15.65 15.98 3.28
C TYR A 185 -14.97 16.50 2.00
N THR A 186 -14.60 15.62 1.06
CA THR A 186 -13.97 16.02 -0.21
C THR A 186 -14.99 16.52 -1.23
N ALA A 187 -16.15 15.86 -1.30
CA ALA A 187 -17.30 16.22 -2.12
C ALA A 187 -18.61 15.79 -1.42
N SER A 188 -19.73 15.97 -2.12
CA SER A 188 -21.06 15.45 -1.75
C SER A 188 -21.54 14.50 -2.85
N ASP A 189 -22.65 13.80 -2.63
CA ASP A 189 -23.27 12.91 -3.62
C ASP A 189 -23.70 13.61 -4.93
N LEU A 190 -23.58 14.94 -5.03
CA LEU A 190 -23.71 15.68 -6.30
C LEU A 190 -22.58 15.36 -7.29
N ASP A 191 -21.42 14.89 -6.80
CA ASP A 191 -20.37 14.32 -7.62
C ASP A 191 -20.50 12.80 -7.62
N ASP A 192 -20.74 12.20 -8.79
CA ASP A 192 -20.91 10.76 -8.93
C ASP A 192 -19.67 9.96 -8.46
N GLU A 193 -18.46 10.51 -8.61
CA GLU A 193 -17.23 9.87 -8.15
C GLU A 193 -17.13 9.85 -6.61
N HIS A 194 -17.91 10.67 -5.89
CA HIS A 194 -17.98 10.67 -4.43
C HIS A 194 -18.57 9.37 -3.86
N ARG A 195 -19.40 8.65 -4.63
CA ARG A 195 -20.01 7.39 -4.19
C ARG A 195 -18.99 6.32 -3.78
N VAL A 196 -17.78 6.38 -4.33
CA VAL A 196 -16.65 5.49 -4.02
C VAL A 196 -15.55 6.16 -3.19
N ALA A 197 -15.83 7.32 -2.59
CA ALA A 197 -14.88 8.00 -1.69
C ALA A 197 -14.49 7.14 -0.48
N TYR A 198 -15.41 6.32 0.05
CA TYR A 198 -15.12 5.37 1.14
C TYR A 198 -14.01 4.38 0.80
N TRP A 199 -13.75 4.14 -0.49
CA TRP A 199 -12.67 3.27 -0.97
C TRP A 199 -11.42 4.11 -1.26
N ARG A 200 -11.56 5.18 -2.05
CA ARG A 200 -10.44 6.04 -2.48
C ARG A 200 -9.72 6.67 -1.28
N GLU A 201 -10.48 7.02 -0.27
CA GLU A 201 -10.03 7.80 0.89
C GLU A 201 -9.96 6.95 2.16
N ASP A 202 -10.11 5.62 2.04
CA ASP A 202 -9.84 4.71 3.16
C ASP A 202 -8.38 4.84 3.60
N ILE A 203 -8.21 5.02 4.90
CA ILE A 203 -6.89 5.22 5.51
C ILE A 203 -6.04 3.94 5.36
N GLY A 204 -6.64 2.76 5.50
CA GLY A 204 -5.94 1.48 5.39
C GLY A 204 -5.45 1.19 3.98
N ILE A 205 -6.23 1.51 2.95
CA ILE A 205 -5.85 1.36 1.53
C ILE A 205 -4.67 2.27 1.21
N ASN A 206 -4.73 3.54 1.61
CA ASN A 206 -3.64 4.49 1.36
C ASN A 206 -2.37 4.11 2.15
N LEU A 207 -2.52 3.61 3.38
CA LEU A 207 -1.40 3.04 4.14
C LEU A 207 -0.78 1.83 3.44
N HIS A 208 -1.59 0.90 2.92
CA HIS A 208 -1.09 -0.25 2.18
C HIS A 208 -0.23 0.20 0.99
N HIS A 209 -0.74 1.12 0.17
CA HIS A 209 -0.04 1.63 -1.00
C HIS A 209 1.28 2.33 -0.64
N TRP A 210 1.30 3.17 0.40
CA TRP A 210 2.54 3.77 0.90
C TRP A 210 3.54 2.71 1.38
N HIS A 211 3.10 1.75 2.19
CA HIS A 211 3.98 0.70 2.70
C HIS A 211 4.50 -0.22 1.60
N TRP A 212 3.69 -0.51 0.58
CA TRP A 212 4.13 -1.30 -0.56
C TRP A 212 5.29 -0.61 -1.29
N HIS A 213 5.16 0.68 -1.58
CA HIS A 213 6.23 1.48 -2.19
C HIS A 213 7.43 1.70 -1.24
N LEU A 214 7.25 1.67 0.08
CA LEU A 214 8.34 1.69 1.05
C LEU A 214 9.15 0.38 1.04
N VAL A 215 8.46 -0.77 0.91
CA VAL A 215 9.10 -2.10 0.87
C VAL A 215 9.74 -2.35 -0.50
N TYR A 216 9.10 -1.90 -1.57
CA TYR A 216 9.55 -2.05 -2.96
C TYR A 216 9.87 -0.69 -3.61
N PRO A 217 10.85 0.07 -3.09
CA PRO A 217 11.22 1.35 -3.66
C PRO A 217 11.83 1.13 -5.04
N PHE A 218 11.61 2.08 -5.94
CA PHE A 218 12.05 1.98 -7.33
C PHE A 218 13.39 2.69 -7.60
N GLU A 219 13.93 3.42 -6.62
CA GLU A 219 15.28 4.00 -6.64
C GLU A 219 15.98 3.75 -5.29
N GLY A 220 17.31 3.60 -5.32
CA GLY A 220 18.14 3.31 -4.14
C GLY A 220 19.27 2.31 -4.42
N ASP A 221 19.99 1.92 -3.36
CA ASP A 221 21.01 0.87 -3.43
C ASP A 221 20.40 -0.45 -3.94
N MET A 222 21.15 -1.18 -4.77
CA MET A 222 20.70 -2.43 -5.38
C MET A 222 20.28 -3.50 -4.36
N ARG A 223 20.89 -3.51 -3.16
CA ARG A 223 20.52 -4.40 -2.05
C ARG A 223 19.13 -4.12 -1.49
N ILE A 224 18.61 -2.92 -1.72
CA ILE A 224 17.28 -2.49 -1.31
C ILE A 224 16.29 -2.69 -2.45
N VAL A 225 16.61 -2.24 -3.67
CA VAL A 225 15.66 -2.25 -4.80
C VAL A 225 15.47 -3.64 -5.42
N ASN A 226 16.54 -4.44 -5.54
CA ASN A 226 16.51 -5.72 -6.26
C ASN A 226 15.86 -6.86 -5.45
N LYS A 227 14.55 -6.74 -5.22
CA LYS A 227 13.73 -7.78 -4.59
C LYS A 227 13.13 -8.73 -5.62
N ASP A 228 12.88 -9.96 -5.19
CA ASP A 228 12.36 -11.04 -6.05
C ASP A 228 11.07 -10.60 -6.77
N ARG A 229 11.07 -10.71 -8.10
CA ARG A 229 9.92 -10.45 -8.99
C ARG A 229 9.20 -9.11 -8.74
N ARG A 230 9.91 -8.09 -8.25
CA ARG A 230 9.25 -6.83 -7.83
C ARG A 230 8.57 -6.07 -8.97
N GLY A 231 9.01 -6.25 -10.21
CA GLY A 231 8.33 -5.65 -11.38
C GLY A 231 7.02 -6.37 -11.69
N GLU A 232 6.97 -7.69 -11.53
CA GLU A 232 5.71 -8.43 -11.66
C GLU A 232 4.75 -8.09 -10.52
N LEU A 233 5.28 -7.93 -9.31
CA LEU A 233 4.48 -7.53 -8.15
C LEU A 233 3.95 -6.09 -8.28
N PHE A 234 4.72 -5.19 -8.90
CA PHE A 234 4.24 -3.84 -9.26
C PHE A 234 3.01 -3.92 -10.15
N TYR A 235 3.07 -4.71 -11.22
CA TYR A 235 1.91 -4.98 -12.08
C TYR A 235 0.76 -5.58 -11.27
N TYR A 236 1.00 -6.66 -10.55
CA TYR A 236 -0.09 -7.45 -9.95
C TYR A 236 -0.81 -6.72 -8.81
N MET A 237 -0.07 -6.03 -7.95
CA MET A 237 -0.67 -5.26 -6.86
C MET A 237 -1.60 -4.16 -7.40
N HIS A 238 -1.16 -3.45 -8.45
CA HIS A 238 -1.97 -2.41 -9.09
C HIS A 238 -3.13 -2.99 -9.94
N GLU A 239 -2.93 -4.11 -10.63
CA GLU A 239 -4.02 -4.82 -11.34
C GLU A 239 -5.13 -5.22 -10.36
N GLN A 240 -4.78 -5.75 -9.18
CA GLN A 240 -5.74 -6.11 -8.15
C GLN A 240 -6.42 -4.88 -7.53
N ILE A 241 -5.72 -3.77 -7.35
CA ILE A 241 -6.33 -2.47 -7.01
C ILE A 241 -7.39 -2.09 -8.05
N MET A 242 -7.07 -2.21 -9.34
CA MET A 242 -7.99 -1.85 -10.43
C MET A 242 -9.20 -2.78 -10.50
N ALA A 243 -9.00 -4.09 -10.32
CA ALA A 243 -10.08 -5.07 -10.27
C ALA A 243 -11.04 -4.79 -9.10
N ARG A 244 -10.48 -4.55 -7.90
CA ARG A 244 -11.24 -4.18 -6.69
C ARG A 244 -11.99 -2.87 -6.89
N TYR A 245 -11.33 -1.82 -7.36
CA TYR A 245 -11.95 -0.51 -7.59
C TYR A 245 -13.10 -0.60 -8.61
N ASN A 246 -12.93 -1.34 -9.71
CA ASN A 246 -14.02 -1.55 -10.66
C ASN A 246 -15.21 -2.33 -10.07
N CYS A 247 -14.96 -3.32 -9.19
CA CYS A 247 -16.05 -3.98 -8.46
C CYS A 247 -16.82 -2.99 -7.58
N GLU A 248 -16.12 -2.08 -6.89
CA GLU A 248 -16.78 -1.04 -6.09
C GLU A 248 -17.58 -0.06 -6.95
N ARG A 249 -17.06 0.33 -8.13
CA ARG A 249 -17.79 1.17 -9.08
C ARG A 249 -19.11 0.52 -9.49
N LEU A 250 -19.08 -0.76 -9.85
CA LEU A 250 -20.28 -1.53 -10.21
C LEU A 250 -21.27 -1.61 -9.03
N CYS A 251 -20.77 -1.84 -7.81
CA CYS A 251 -21.59 -1.86 -6.58
C CYS A 251 -22.31 -0.51 -6.33
N ASN A 252 -21.74 0.61 -6.79
CA ASN A 252 -22.26 1.96 -6.61
C ASN A 252 -22.89 2.57 -7.89
N ARG A 253 -23.27 1.71 -8.85
CA ARG A 253 -23.93 2.10 -10.11
C ARG A 253 -23.11 3.08 -10.95
N LEU A 254 -21.79 2.89 -10.94
CA LEU A 254 -20.84 3.59 -11.82
C LEU A 254 -20.34 2.61 -12.88
N GLY A 255 -20.14 3.10 -14.10
CA GLY A 255 -19.47 2.31 -15.14
C GLY A 255 -18.01 2.02 -14.77
N ARG A 256 -17.43 0.99 -15.39
CA ARG A 256 -15.99 0.70 -15.28
C ARG A 256 -15.14 1.95 -15.58
N VAL A 257 -14.00 2.03 -14.91
CA VAL A 257 -13.07 3.15 -15.06
C VAL A 257 -12.66 3.34 -16.53
N LYS A 258 -12.65 4.59 -17.00
CA LYS A 258 -12.15 4.91 -18.33
C LYS A 258 -10.65 5.14 -18.27
N ARG A 259 -9.89 4.44 -19.11
CA ARG A 259 -8.44 4.65 -19.26
C ARG A 259 -8.13 6.10 -19.63
N LEU A 260 -7.03 6.65 -19.13
CA LEU A 260 -6.51 7.96 -19.54
C LEU A 260 -5.52 7.77 -20.71
N LEU A 261 -6.03 7.77 -21.94
CA LEU A 261 -5.24 7.44 -23.15
C LEU A 261 -4.73 8.67 -23.91
N ASN A 262 -5.55 9.71 -24.03
CA ASN A 262 -5.18 10.95 -24.70
C ASN A 262 -4.82 12.00 -23.65
N TRP A 263 -3.51 12.24 -23.49
CA TRP A 263 -2.98 13.15 -22.47
C TRP A 263 -3.08 14.62 -22.86
N ARG A 264 -3.62 14.92 -24.04
CA ARG A 264 -3.88 16.29 -24.52
C ARG A 264 -5.34 16.70 -24.37
N GLU A 265 -6.22 15.77 -24.00
CA GLU A 265 -7.63 16.05 -23.72
C GLU A 265 -7.85 16.53 -22.28
N PRO A 266 -8.91 17.32 -22.04
CA PRO A 266 -9.34 17.67 -20.68
C PRO A 266 -9.63 16.44 -19.83
N ILE A 267 -9.16 16.44 -18.58
CA ILE A 267 -9.50 15.44 -17.56
C ILE A 267 -10.81 15.89 -16.90
N PRO A 268 -11.95 15.22 -17.15
CA PRO A 268 -13.26 15.66 -16.66
C PRO A 268 -13.37 15.54 -15.13
N GLU A 269 -12.75 14.53 -14.52
CA GLU A 269 -12.81 14.31 -13.08
C GLU A 269 -12.03 15.38 -12.31
N ALA A 270 -12.73 16.16 -11.50
CA ALA A 270 -12.13 17.07 -10.52
C ALA A 270 -11.74 16.31 -9.24
N TYR A 271 -10.85 16.89 -8.44
CA TYR A 271 -10.64 16.44 -7.07
C TYR A 271 -10.12 17.56 -6.17
N PHE A 272 -10.79 17.76 -5.03
CA PHE A 272 -10.44 18.76 -4.03
C PHE A 272 -10.13 18.06 -2.69
N PRO A 273 -8.84 17.79 -2.39
CA PRO A 273 -8.45 16.79 -1.39
C PRO A 273 -8.76 17.16 0.06
N LYS A 274 -8.92 18.45 0.37
CA LYS A 274 -9.11 19.00 1.73
C LYS A 274 -7.98 18.60 2.71
N LEU A 275 -6.80 18.29 2.21
CA LEU A 275 -5.62 17.99 3.00
C LEU A 275 -4.74 19.25 3.12
N ASP A 276 -4.11 19.40 4.28
CA ASP A 276 -3.11 20.44 4.56
C ASP A 276 -1.82 19.76 4.99
N SER A 277 -0.66 20.17 4.47
CA SER A 277 0.61 19.67 5.00
C SER A 277 1.02 20.42 6.26
N LEU A 278 1.18 19.69 7.38
CA LEU A 278 1.70 20.29 8.62
C LEU A 278 3.18 20.66 8.51
N VAL A 279 3.95 19.93 7.70
CA VAL A 279 5.38 20.19 7.48
C VAL A 279 5.60 21.42 6.59
N ALA A 280 4.87 21.50 5.47
CA ALA A 280 5.03 22.57 4.49
C ALA A 280 4.17 23.81 4.79
N SER A 281 3.18 23.69 5.68
CA SER A 281 2.22 24.76 5.98
C SER A 281 1.53 25.29 4.71
N ARG A 282 1.10 24.35 3.88
CA ARG A 282 0.45 24.56 2.58
C ARG A 282 -0.66 23.54 2.38
N THR A 283 -1.75 23.97 1.78
CA THR A 283 -2.84 23.10 1.34
C THR A 283 -2.37 22.24 0.16
N TRP A 284 -2.83 21.00 0.04
CA TRP A 284 -2.60 20.20 -1.16
C TRP A 284 -3.43 20.78 -2.33
N PRO A 285 -2.80 21.18 -3.45
CA PRO A 285 -3.53 21.77 -4.57
C PRO A 285 -4.59 20.82 -5.15
N ALA A 286 -5.73 21.40 -5.49
CA ALA A 286 -6.84 20.70 -6.13
C ALA A 286 -6.68 20.65 -7.66
N ARG A 287 -7.33 19.67 -8.29
CA ARG A 287 -7.51 19.65 -9.75
C ARG A 287 -8.97 20.00 -10.06
N HIS A 288 -9.18 21.12 -10.75
CA HIS A 288 -10.52 21.49 -11.23
C HIS A 288 -10.96 20.57 -12.38
N SER A 289 -12.27 20.48 -12.62
CA SER A 289 -12.81 19.73 -13.76
C SER A 289 -12.29 20.30 -15.08
N GLY A 290 -12.00 19.43 -16.03
CA GLY A 290 -11.53 19.81 -17.37
C GLY A 290 -10.09 20.35 -17.40
N ALA A 291 -9.29 20.12 -16.37
CA ALA A 291 -7.87 20.46 -16.39
C ALA A 291 -7.14 19.67 -17.48
N ILE A 292 -6.19 20.31 -18.16
CA ILE A 292 -5.45 19.73 -19.29
C ILE A 292 -3.98 19.63 -18.89
N LEU A 293 -3.36 18.48 -19.14
CA LEU A 293 -1.93 18.30 -18.90
C LEU A 293 -1.11 19.23 -19.80
N ARG A 294 -0.03 19.76 -19.25
CA ARG A 294 0.89 20.67 -19.94
C ARG A 294 2.31 20.18 -19.74
N ASP A 295 3.20 20.60 -20.64
CA ASP A 295 4.62 20.35 -20.53
C ASP A 295 5.15 20.95 -19.21
N ILE A 296 6.04 20.21 -18.54
CA ILE A 296 6.54 20.55 -17.21
C ILE A 296 7.90 21.22 -17.36
N ASN A 297 8.01 22.46 -16.88
CA ASN A 297 9.26 23.22 -16.85
C ASN A 297 9.45 23.85 -15.48
N ARG A 298 9.87 23.04 -14.51
CA ARG A 298 10.05 23.43 -13.11
C ARG A 298 11.50 23.26 -12.71
N GLN A 299 12.31 24.26 -13.03
CA GLN A 299 13.75 24.25 -12.72
C GLN A 299 14.04 24.06 -11.22
N VAL A 300 13.18 24.59 -10.34
CA VAL A 300 13.31 24.44 -8.88
C VAL A 300 13.21 22.99 -8.41
N ASP A 301 12.48 22.14 -9.16
CA ASP A 301 12.28 20.73 -8.87
C ASP A 301 13.17 19.83 -9.75
N GLU A 302 14.06 20.44 -10.55
CA GLU A 302 14.88 19.79 -11.58
C GLU A 302 14.03 18.96 -12.57
N LEU A 303 12.87 19.48 -12.96
CA LEU A 303 11.94 18.85 -13.90
C LEU A 303 11.83 19.65 -15.20
N ASP A 304 12.11 19.01 -16.33
CA ASP A 304 11.96 19.57 -17.67
C ASP A 304 11.61 18.43 -18.64
N PHE A 305 10.32 18.30 -19.00
CA PHE A 305 9.84 17.28 -19.95
C PHE A 305 8.51 17.65 -20.60
N ASP A 306 8.31 17.15 -21.82
CA ASP A 306 7.10 17.39 -22.58
C ASP A 306 6.11 16.22 -22.45
N ILE A 307 4.82 16.48 -22.66
CA ILE A 307 3.82 15.42 -22.82
C ILE A 307 4.20 14.51 -24.01
N GLN A 308 4.91 15.05 -25.01
CA GLN A 308 5.43 14.27 -26.12
C GLN A 308 6.48 13.23 -25.71
N ASP A 309 7.26 13.46 -24.66
CA ASP A 309 8.22 12.46 -24.18
C ASP A 309 7.50 11.25 -23.58
N LEU A 310 6.41 11.47 -22.85
CA LEU A 310 5.54 10.39 -22.39
C LEU A 310 5.00 9.59 -23.57
N GLU A 311 4.51 10.28 -24.63
CA GLU A 311 3.94 9.63 -25.82
C GLU A 311 4.99 8.75 -26.50
N ARG A 312 6.24 9.25 -26.58
CA ARG A 312 7.36 8.51 -27.17
C ARG A 312 7.75 7.28 -26.35
N TRP A 313 7.78 7.39 -25.02
CA TRP A 313 8.05 6.25 -24.14
C TRP A 313 6.97 5.18 -24.26
N ARG A 314 5.69 5.58 -24.26
CA ARG A 314 4.56 4.68 -24.49
C ARG A 314 4.71 3.89 -25.79
N ASP A 315 4.97 4.58 -26.90
CA ASP A 315 5.06 3.95 -28.21
C ASP A 315 6.22 2.94 -28.28
N ARG A 316 7.37 3.26 -27.66
CA ARG A 316 8.51 2.34 -27.56
C ARG A 316 8.23 1.12 -26.69
N ILE A 317 7.46 1.29 -25.60
CA ILE A 317 7.05 0.18 -24.75
C ILE A 317 6.11 -0.76 -25.52
N TYR A 318 5.10 -0.23 -26.23
CA TYR A 318 4.24 -1.04 -27.09
C TYR A 318 5.04 -1.76 -28.19
N GLU A 319 6.01 -1.09 -28.83
CA GLU A 319 6.89 -1.73 -29.80
C GLU A 319 7.68 -2.90 -29.18
N ALA A 320 8.23 -2.72 -27.98
CA ALA A 320 8.95 -3.79 -27.29
C ALA A 320 8.05 -4.99 -26.96
N ILE A 321 6.80 -4.73 -26.55
CA ILE A 321 5.79 -5.77 -26.29
C ILE A 321 5.48 -6.53 -27.59
N HIS A 322 5.14 -5.83 -28.67
CA HIS A 322 4.71 -6.45 -29.93
C HIS A 322 5.84 -7.15 -30.68
N THR A 323 7.10 -6.74 -30.48
CA THR A 323 8.28 -7.44 -31.00
C THR A 323 8.76 -8.56 -30.10
N GLY A 324 8.18 -8.73 -28.90
CA GLY A 324 8.51 -9.77 -27.93
C GLY A 324 9.89 -9.62 -27.27
N SER A 325 10.53 -8.46 -27.35
CA SER A 325 11.87 -8.22 -26.79
C SER A 325 12.12 -6.75 -26.46
N VAL A 326 12.90 -6.50 -25.41
CA VAL A 326 13.40 -5.16 -25.04
C VAL A 326 14.88 -5.03 -25.40
N ILE A 327 15.38 -3.80 -25.55
CA ILE A 327 16.78 -3.50 -25.86
C ILE A 327 17.43 -2.88 -24.62
N ASN A 328 18.46 -3.53 -24.09
CA ASN A 328 19.19 -3.00 -22.94
C ASN A 328 20.14 -1.86 -23.32
N ALA A 329 20.77 -1.23 -22.34
CA ALA A 329 21.71 -0.13 -22.56
C ALA A 329 22.94 -0.48 -23.45
N ARG A 330 23.25 -1.77 -23.65
CA ARG A 330 24.33 -2.25 -24.54
C ARG A 330 23.85 -2.54 -25.97
N GLY A 331 22.56 -2.38 -26.26
CA GLY A 331 21.97 -2.70 -27.56
C GLY A 331 21.60 -4.17 -27.72
N GLU A 332 21.69 -4.98 -26.66
CA GLU A 332 21.34 -6.41 -26.71
C GLU A 332 19.83 -6.58 -26.55
N ARG A 333 19.25 -7.52 -27.32
CA ARG A 333 17.83 -7.89 -27.18
C ARG A 333 17.63 -8.87 -26.02
N ILE A 334 16.75 -8.52 -25.10
CA ILE A 334 16.29 -9.36 -24.01
C ILE A 334 14.85 -9.80 -24.34
N PRO A 335 14.59 -11.12 -24.51
CA PRO A 335 13.25 -11.60 -24.82
C PRO A 335 12.29 -11.38 -23.64
N LEU A 336 11.06 -11.00 -23.93
CA LEU A 336 9.97 -10.95 -22.95
C LEU A 336 9.35 -12.35 -22.83
N THR A 337 9.98 -13.19 -22.00
CA THR A 337 9.58 -14.59 -21.83
C THR A 337 8.29 -14.74 -21.00
N GLU A 338 7.69 -15.92 -21.06
CA GLU A 338 6.51 -16.27 -20.25
C GLU A 338 6.71 -16.07 -18.74
N LYS A 339 7.93 -16.28 -18.24
CA LYS A 339 8.25 -16.22 -16.81
C LYS A 339 8.75 -14.85 -16.37
N ASP A 340 9.67 -14.26 -17.13
CA ASP A 340 10.37 -13.04 -16.69
C ASP A 340 9.90 -11.77 -17.42
N GLY A 341 9.16 -11.91 -18.53
CA GLY A 341 8.74 -10.79 -19.38
C GLY A 341 7.95 -9.74 -18.63
N ILE A 342 6.94 -10.14 -17.85
CA ILE A 342 6.14 -9.22 -17.04
C ILE A 342 6.97 -8.52 -15.96
N ASN A 343 7.95 -9.21 -15.37
CA ASN A 343 8.84 -8.60 -14.36
C ASN A 343 9.77 -7.55 -14.99
N VAL A 344 10.30 -7.83 -16.18
CA VAL A 344 11.10 -6.85 -16.94
C VAL A 344 10.24 -5.64 -17.31
N LEU A 345 9.03 -5.86 -17.83
CA LEU A 345 8.12 -4.76 -18.18
C LEU A 345 7.70 -3.94 -16.97
N GLY A 346 7.47 -4.56 -15.81
CA GLY A 346 7.14 -3.82 -14.58
C GLY A 346 8.23 -2.83 -14.18
N ASN A 347 9.50 -3.24 -14.30
CA ASN A 347 10.63 -2.36 -14.03
C ASN A 347 10.82 -1.27 -15.11
N ILE A 348 10.40 -1.53 -16.35
CA ILE A 348 10.40 -0.53 -17.43
C ILE A 348 9.29 0.50 -17.25
N MET A 349 8.09 0.05 -16.90
CA MET A 349 6.90 0.89 -16.85
C MET A 349 6.94 1.86 -15.67
N GLU A 350 7.35 1.40 -14.49
CA GLU A 350 7.29 2.19 -13.24
C GLU A 350 7.98 3.57 -13.34
N ALA A 351 9.24 3.72 -13.75
CA ALA A 351 10.32 2.77 -13.92
C ALA A 351 11.15 2.63 -12.64
N SER A 352 11.85 1.51 -12.48
CA SER A 352 12.84 1.32 -11.41
C SER A 352 14.27 1.38 -11.94
N VAL A 353 15.26 1.49 -11.04
CA VAL A 353 16.70 1.37 -11.39
C VAL A 353 17.07 -0.01 -11.96
N LEU A 354 16.13 -0.98 -11.93
CA LEU A 354 16.28 -2.30 -12.57
C LEU A 354 15.82 -2.31 -14.03
N SER A 355 15.28 -1.20 -14.54
CA SER A 355 14.93 -1.07 -15.96
C SER A 355 16.17 -1.33 -16.82
N PRO A 356 16.09 -2.20 -17.84
CA PRO A 356 17.23 -2.55 -18.67
C PRO A 356 17.76 -1.37 -19.50
N ASN A 357 16.93 -0.34 -19.73
CA ASN A 357 17.30 0.85 -20.48
C ASN A 357 16.35 2.04 -20.23
N GLN A 358 16.59 2.82 -19.17
CA GLN A 358 15.80 4.02 -18.87
C GLN A 358 15.93 5.11 -19.95
N ASN A 359 17.06 5.20 -20.66
CA ASN A 359 17.21 6.18 -21.75
C ASN A 359 16.26 5.90 -22.92
N LEU A 360 15.99 4.62 -23.20
CA LEU A 360 15.10 4.22 -24.28
C LEU A 360 13.63 4.25 -23.85
N TYR A 361 13.32 3.63 -22.70
CA TYR A 361 11.94 3.40 -22.27
C TYR A 361 11.40 4.44 -21.28
N GLY A 362 12.25 5.29 -20.74
CA GLY A 362 11.85 6.39 -19.85
C GLY A 362 11.46 5.96 -18.44
N ASP A 363 10.65 6.81 -17.81
CA ASP A 363 10.10 6.69 -16.46
C ASP A 363 8.58 6.97 -16.50
N LEU A 364 7.87 6.25 -17.39
CA LEU A 364 6.53 6.61 -17.86
C LEU A 364 5.49 6.73 -16.74
N HIS A 365 5.32 5.70 -15.91
CA HIS A 365 4.33 5.71 -14.83
C HIS A 365 4.58 6.87 -13.85
N ASN A 366 5.82 7.03 -13.37
CA ASN A 366 6.18 8.07 -12.40
C ASN A 366 6.02 9.48 -12.99
N PHE A 367 6.43 9.71 -14.24
CA PHE A 367 6.28 11.04 -14.86
C PHE A 367 4.83 11.35 -15.21
N GLY A 368 3.98 10.35 -15.44
CA GLY A 368 2.53 10.54 -15.49
C GLY A 368 1.97 11.06 -14.17
N HIS A 369 2.41 10.50 -13.03
CA HIS A 369 2.10 11.04 -11.70
C HIS A 369 2.56 12.49 -11.55
N VAL A 370 3.79 12.81 -11.97
CA VAL A 370 4.34 14.19 -11.94
C VAL A 370 3.48 15.14 -12.76
N ALA A 371 3.21 14.82 -14.03
CA ALA A 371 2.44 15.66 -14.94
C ALA A 371 1.03 15.96 -14.40
N ILE A 372 0.35 14.93 -13.87
CA ILE A 372 -0.98 15.09 -13.27
C ILE A 372 -0.90 15.93 -11.99
N SER A 373 0.12 15.71 -11.16
CA SER A 373 0.27 16.41 -9.87
C SER A 373 0.55 17.91 -10.03
N TYR A 374 1.24 18.32 -11.10
CA TYR A 374 1.57 19.71 -11.40
C TYR A 374 0.66 20.38 -12.43
N ILE A 375 -0.46 19.74 -12.79
CA ILE A 375 -1.38 20.24 -13.82
C ILE A 375 -1.87 21.69 -13.58
N HIS A 376 -1.87 22.15 -12.33
CA HIS A 376 -2.29 23.50 -11.93
C HIS A 376 -1.15 24.54 -11.97
N ASP A 377 0.12 24.13 -11.94
CA ASP A 377 1.30 25.00 -11.96
C ASP A 377 2.50 24.30 -12.64
N PRO A 378 2.42 24.01 -13.95
CA PRO A 378 3.41 23.18 -14.64
C PRO A 378 4.78 23.83 -14.83
N ASP A 379 4.89 25.15 -14.62
CA ASP A 379 6.12 25.92 -14.85
C ASP A 379 6.58 26.75 -13.63
N HIS A 380 6.01 26.46 -12.46
CA HIS A 380 6.34 27.09 -11.18
C HIS A 380 6.05 28.60 -11.09
N ARG A 381 5.28 29.18 -12.03
CA ARG A 381 4.98 30.63 -12.01
C ARG A 381 4.15 31.05 -10.79
N TYR A 382 3.39 30.12 -10.21
CA TYR A 382 2.54 30.38 -9.05
C TYR A 382 3.15 29.92 -7.73
N LEU A 383 4.38 29.37 -7.77
CA LEU A 383 5.09 28.85 -6.60
C LEU A 383 4.31 27.76 -5.85
N GLU A 384 3.44 27.04 -6.56
CA GLU A 384 2.64 25.96 -6.00
C GLU A 384 3.43 24.64 -5.97
N THR A 385 2.96 23.71 -5.15
CA THR A 385 3.54 22.35 -5.03
C THR A 385 2.70 21.30 -5.76
N PHE A 386 3.11 20.04 -5.74
CA PHE A 386 2.37 18.94 -6.34
C PHE A 386 1.05 18.66 -5.60
N GLY A 387 0.00 18.30 -6.34
CA GLY A 387 -1.24 17.78 -5.79
C GLY A 387 -1.09 16.34 -5.26
N VAL A 388 -2.19 15.73 -4.80
CA VAL A 388 -2.17 14.39 -4.15
C VAL A 388 -1.61 13.26 -5.01
N MET A 389 -1.65 13.39 -6.34
CA MET A 389 -1.02 12.44 -7.26
C MET A 389 0.52 12.42 -7.16
N GLY A 390 1.11 13.44 -6.54
CA GLY A 390 2.55 13.56 -6.30
C GLY A 390 3.06 12.85 -5.04
N ASP A 391 2.24 12.13 -4.29
CA ASP A 391 2.70 11.36 -3.12
C ASP A 391 1.98 10.01 -3.03
N SER A 392 2.73 8.92 -2.85
CA SER A 392 2.17 7.57 -2.76
C SER A 392 1.24 7.40 -1.56
N ALA A 393 1.40 8.17 -0.48
CA ALA A 393 0.46 8.12 0.64
C ALA A 393 -0.91 8.74 0.34
N THR A 394 -1.04 9.51 -0.75
CA THR A 394 -2.26 10.27 -1.06
C THR A 394 -2.81 10.03 -2.45
N ALA A 395 -2.03 9.45 -3.37
CA ALA A 395 -2.40 9.35 -4.79
C ALA A 395 -3.71 8.59 -5.01
N MET A 396 -3.95 7.50 -4.27
CA MET A 396 -5.19 6.70 -4.39
C MET A 396 -6.46 7.48 -4.02
N ARG A 397 -6.35 8.62 -3.33
CA ARG A 397 -7.50 9.47 -3.02
C ARG A 397 -8.13 10.07 -4.29
N ASP A 398 -7.34 10.29 -5.33
CA ASP A 398 -7.76 10.98 -6.54
C ASP A 398 -8.43 10.04 -7.56
N PRO A 399 -9.64 10.34 -8.09
CA PRO A 399 -10.26 9.55 -9.16
C PRO A 399 -9.36 9.35 -10.40
N VAL A 400 -8.45 10.28 -10.70
CA VAL A 400 -7.55 10.16 -11.86
C VAL A 400 -6.46 9.11 -11.67
N PHE A 401 -6.13 8.75 -10.42
CA PHE A 401 -5.18 7.65 -10.12
C PHE A 401 -5.60 6.38 -10.84
N TYR A 402 -6.88 6.03 -10.70
CA TYR A 402 -7.46 4.84 -11.33
C TYR A 402 -7.52 4.94 -12.85
N ARG A 403 -7.69 6.14 -13.40
CA ARG A 403 -7.67 6.32 -14.86
C ARG A 403 -6.27 6.17 -15.43
N TRP A 404 -5.25 6.66 -14.73
CA TRP A 404 -3.84 6.49 -15.06
C TRP A 404 -3.42 5.02 -14.93
N HIS A 405 -3.73 4.39 -13.80
CA HIS A 405 -3.43 2.97 -13.56
C HIS A 405 -4.24 2.02 -14.46
N ALA A 406 -5.44 2.40 -14.91
CA ALA A 406 -6.14 1.65 -15.95
C ALA A 406 -5.40 1.68 -17.30
N PHE A 407 -4.74 2.79 -17.65
CA PHE A 407 -3.87 2.84 -18.83
C PHE A 407 -2.62 1.97 -18.62
N VAL A 408 -1.98 2.08 -17.45
CA VAL A 408 -0.78 1.30 -17.12
C VAL A 408 -1.07 -0.22 -17.14
N ASP A 409 -2.16 -0.64 -16.51
CA ASP A 409 -2.64 -2.04 -16.54
C ASP A 409 -2.91 -2.50 -17.98
N ASP A 410 -3.55 -1.67 -18.81
CA ASP A 410 -3.80 -2.00 -20.21
C ASP A 410 -2.52 -2.32 -20.99
N VAL A 411 -1.44 -1.57 -20.77
CA VAL A 411 -0.13 -1.86 -21.38
C VAL A 411 0.40 -3.22 -20.91
N PHE A 412 0.24 -3.56 -19.63
CA PHE A 412 0.61 -4.88 -19.13
C PHE A 412 -0.28 -6.00 -19.69
N GLN A 413 -1.58 -5.74 -19.83
CA GLN A 413 -2.52 -6.68 -20.45
C GLN A 413 -2.16 -6.94 -21.91
N GLU A 414 -1.68 -5.94 -22.66
CA GLU A 414 -1.18 -6.15 -24.02
C GLU A 414 -0.04 -7.18 -24.04
N HIS A 415 0.90 -7.14 -23.10
CA HIS A 415 1.90 -8.21 -22.96
C HIS A 415 1.30 -9.54 -22.54
N LYS A 416 0.42 -9.57 -21.54
CA LYS A 416 -0.24 -10.81 -21.08
C LYS A 416 -1.04 -11.47 -22.19
N ASN A 417 -1.58 -10.69 -23.13
CA ASN A 417 -2.30 -11.16 -24.30
C ASN A 417 -1.39 -11.84 -25.36
N THR A 418 -0.08 -11.59 -25.33
CA THR A 418 0.88 -12.29 -26.19
C THR A 418 1.31 -13.67 -25.66
N LEU A 419 1.03 -13.95 -24.38
CA LEU A 419 1.47 -15.19 -23.74
C LEU A 419 0.66 -16.40 -24.23
N PRO A 420 1.28 -17.60 -24.28
CA PRO A 420 0.53 -18.82 -24.54
C PRO A 420 -0.53 -19.03 -23.46
N GLN A 421 -1.73 -19.41 -23.90
CA GLN A 421 -2.83 -19.78 -23.03
C GLN A 421 -2.44 -20.99 -22.19
N TYR A 422 -2.88 -21.04 -20.93
CA TYR A 422 -2.63 -22.22 -20.11
C TYR A 422 -3.28 -23.47 -20.71
N THR A 423 -2.50 -24.53 -20.85
CA THR A 423 -3.01 -25.83 -21.29
C THR A 423 -3.85 -26.46 -20.19
N VAL A 424 -4.67 -27.46 -20.54
CA VAL A 424 -5.41 -28.23 -19.55
C VAL A 424 -4.45 -28.88 -18.54
N GLN A 425 -3.30 -29.37 -18.99
CA GLN A 425 -2.29 -29.99 -18.13
C GLN A 425 -1.66 -29.00 -17.14
N GLN A 426 -1.50 -27.73 -17.53
CA GLN A 426 -0.97 -26.69 -16.65
C GLN A 426 -1.97 -26.28 -15.57
N LEU A 427 -3.28 -26.46 -15.83
CA LEU A 427 -4.38 -26.06 -14.94
C LEU A 427 -4.93 -27.21 -14.09
N ASP A 428 -4.96 -28.41 -14.65
CA ASP A 428 -5.54 -29.59 -14.02
C ASP A 428 -4.66 -30.10 -12.88
N PHE A 429 -5.28 -30.78 -11.92
CA PHE A 429 -4.58 -31.52 -10.87
C PHE A 429 -5.12 -32.96 -10.89
N PRO A 430 -4.50 -33.87 -11.65
CA PRO A 430 -5.08 -35.18 -11.94
C PRO A 430 -5.51 -35.96 -10.69
N GLY A 431 -6.77 -36.38 -10.68
CA GLY A 431 -7.39 -37.14 -9.59
C GLY A 431 -7.79 -36.29 -8.38
N VAL A 432 -7.60 -34.97 -8.40
CA VAL A 432 -8.14 -34.04 -7.41
C VAL A 432 -9.36 -33.35 -7.99
N GLU A 433 -10.52 -33.52 -7.34
CA GLU A 433 -11.78 -32.94 -7.78
C GLU A 433 -12.43 -32.12 -6.66
N ILE A 434 -12.90 -30.90 -6.97
CA ILE A 434 -13.69 -30.13 -6.01
C ILE A 434 -15.16 -30.54 -6.16
N ALA A 435 -15.74 -31.07 -5.08
CA ALA A 435 -17.12 -31.56 -5.07
C ALA A 435 -18.14 -30.51 -4.62
N ASP A 436 -17.75 -29.59 -3.72
CA ASP A 436 -18.64 -28.54 -3.20
C ASP A 436 -17.81 -27.36 -2.68
N ILE A 437 -18.28 -26.13 -2.90
CA ILE A 437 -17.72 -24.91 -2.31
C ILE A 437 -18.82 -24.04 -1.75
N LYS A 438 -18.62 -23.57 -0.52
CA LYS A 438 -19.57 -22.72 0.18
C LYS A 438 -18.86 -21.68 1.01
N VAL A 439 -19.50 -20.52 1.15
CA VAL A 439 -19.14 -19.54 2.17
C VAL A 439 -20.22 -19.55 3.24
N MET A 440 -19.80 -19.51 4.50
CA MET A 440 -20.70 -19.44 5.65
C MET A 440 -20.46 -18.13 6.41
N THR A 441 -21.49 -17.29 6.51
CA THR A 441 -21.48 -16.01 7.24
C THR A 441 -22.70 -16.00 8.16
N ASP A 442 -22.53 -15.97 9.48
CA ASP A 442 -23.65 -15.93 10.45
C ASP A 442 -24.81 -16.92 10.14
N ARG A 443 -24.47 -18.16 9.79
CA ARG A 443 -25.40 -19.25 9.38
C ARG A 443 -26.07 -19.08 8.01
N GLN A 444 -25.81 -17.99 7.30
CA GLN A 444 -26.20 -17.81 5.91
C GLN A 444 -25.16 -18.45 4.99
N GLN A 445 -25.63 -19.22 4.02
CA GLN A 445 -24.77 -19.82 3.00
C GLN A 445 -24.66 -18.88 1.80
N ASN A 446 -23.44 -18.70 1.28
CA ASN A 446 -23.12 -17.94 0.07
C ASN A 446 -23.57 -16.47 0.10
N VAL A 447 -23.64 -15.88 1.30
CA VAL A 447 -23.89 -14.45 1.50
C VAL A 447 -22.71 -13.85 2.24
N LEU A 448 -22.18 -12.74 1.73
CA LEU A 448 -21.18 -11.92 2.41
C LEU A 448 -21.88 -10.62 2.88
N ASN A 449 -21.82 -10.34 4.18
CA ASN A 449 -22.48 -9.18 4.76
C ASN A 449 -21.46 -8.08 5.03
N THR A 450 -21.72 -6.89 4.50
CA THR A 450 -20.89 -5.69 4.68
C THR A 450 -21.67 -4.59 5.39
N PHE A 451 -20.96 -3.71 6.08
CA PHE A 451 -21.54 -2.64 6.89
C PHE A 451 -20.52 -1.53 7.15
N TRP A 452 -20.95 -0.44 7.80
CA TRP A 452 -20.03 0.60 8.26
C TRP A 452 -19.52 0.29 9.67
N THR A 453 -18.26 0.61 9.95
CA THR A 453 -17.71 0.60 11.31
C THR A 453 -17.07 1.94 11.62
N LYS A 454 -17.20 2.40 12.87
CA LYS A 454 -16.46 3.54 13.40
C LYS A 454 -15.25 3.06 14.18
N SER A 455 -14.09 3.63 13.87
CA SER A 455 -12.82 3.33 14.53
C SER A 455 -12.10 4.62 14.92
N ASP A 456 -11.30 4.53 15.98
CA ASP A 456 -10.52 5.64 16.51
C ASP A 456 -9.04 5.45 16.14
N VAL A 457 -8.36 6.53 15.77
CA VAL A 457 -6.91 6.61 15.56
C VAL A 457 -6.35 7.70 16.45
N ASP A 458 -5.19 7.46 17.07
CA ASP A 458 -4.52 8.46 17.92
C ASP A 458 -3.62 9.36 17.08
N LEU A 459 -3.92 10.66 17.10
CA LEU A 459 -3.17 11.70 16.38
C LEU A 459 -2.00 12.24 17.20
N SER A 460 -1.91 11.89 18.50
CA SER A 460 -0.99 12.50 19.47
C SER A 460 0.45 12.56 18.98
N ARG A 461 0.94 11.51 18.31
CA ARG A 461 2.33 11.39 17.82
C ARG A 461 2.68 12.37 16.69
N GLY A 462 1.70 12.77 15.88
CA GLY A 462 1.89 13.62 14.69
C GLY A 462 1.44 15.07 14.90
N LEU A 463 0.90 15.41 16.07
CA LEU A 463 0.43 16.77 16.39
C LEU A 463 1.55 17.64 16.98
N ASP A 464 2.48 18.11 16.16
CA ASP A 464 3.60 18.94 16.63
C ASP A 464 3.18 20.14 17.52
N PHE A 465 3.95 20.36 18.59
CA PHE A 465 3.82 21.48 19.52
C PHE A 465 2.49 21.57 20.28
N THR A 466 1.80 20.45 20.48
CA THR A 466 0.65 20.35 21.41
C THR A 466 1.01 19.64 22.71
N PRO A 467 0.24 19.82 23.80
CA PRO A 467 0.38 19.01 25.00
C PRO A 467 0.29 17.50 24.71
N ARG A 468 0.88 16.70 25.59
CA ARG A 468 0.87 15.22 25.54
C ARG A 468 -0.50 14.63 25.88
N GLY A 469 -0.59 13.31 25.84
CA GLY A 469 -1.81 12.55 26.01
C GLY A 469 -2.53 12.29 24.68
N ALA A 470 -3.34 11.23 24.66
CA ALA A 470 -4.06 10.79 23.47
C ALA A 470 -4.99 11.88 22.91
N VAL A 471 -5.01 12.02 21.58
CA VAL A 471 -5.96 12.89 20.85
C VAL A 471 -6.56 12.06 19.74
N LEU A 472 -7.77 11.56 19.97
CA LEU A 472 -8.38 10.56 19.11
C LEU A 472 -9.18 11.22 17.98
N ALA A 473 -9.06 10.69 16.77
CA ALA A 473 -9.97 10.97 15.67
C ALA A 473 -10.78 9.73 15.31
N ARG A 474 -12.09 9.91 15.15
CA ARG A 474 -13.05 8.84 14.85
C ARG A 474 -13.45 8.91 13.38
N PHE A 475 -13.10 7.88 12.61
CA PHE A 475 -13.46 7.77 11.19
C PHE A 475 -14.43 6.60 10.97
N THR A 476 -15.20 6.69 9.89
CA THR A 476 -16.11 5.61 9.46
C THR A 476 -15.53 4.94 8.21
N HIS A 477 -15.43 3.62 8.22
CA HIS A 477 -14.88 2.83 7.11
C HIS A 477 -15.78 1.62 6.82
N LEU A 478 -15.65 1.05 5.62
CA LEU A 478 -16.32 -0.20 5.26
C LEU A 478 -15.79 -1.33 6.15
N ASN A 479 -16.62 -2.33 6.41
CA ASN A 479 -16.23 -3.55 7.08
C ASN A 479 -17.11 -4.71 6.60
N HIS A 480 -16.74 -5.93 6.96
CA HIS A 480 -17.52 -7.14 6.68
C HIS A 480 -17.66 -8.02 7.92
N ALA A 481 -18.71 -8.84 7.93
CA ALA A 481 -18.86 -9.92 8.89
C ALA A 481 -17.81 -10.99 8.60
N ASP A 482 -17.31 -11.66 9.63
CA ASP A 482 -16.40 -12.78 9.41
C ASP A 482 -17.12 -13.95 8.77
N PHE A 483 -16.38 -14.68 7.95
CA PHE A 483 -16.93 -15.80 7.21
C PHE A 483 -15.90 -16.90 7.05
N THR A 484 -16.40 -18.11 6.76
CA THR A 484 -15.55 -19.30 6.57
C THR A 484 -15.84 -19.91 5.21
N TYR A 485 -14.79 -20.14 4.42
CA TYR A 485 -14.84 -20.99 3.25
C TYR A 485 -14.90 -22.45 3.69
N LYS A 486 -15.81 -23.21 3.11
CA LYS A 486 -15.89 -24.66 3.23
C LYS A 486 -15.75 -25.27 1.85
N ILE A 487 -14.67 -26.04 1.65
CA ILE A 487 -14.29 -26.60 0.35
C ILE A 487 -14.21 -28.12 0.53
N VAL A 488 -15.01 -28.85 -0.22
CA VAL A 488 -15.02 -30.33 -0.22
C VAL A 488 -14.22 -30.80 -1.44
N VAL A 489 -13.10 -31.46 -1.19
CA VAL A 489 -12.16 -31.93 -2.23
C VAL A 489 -12.02 -33.44 -2.15
N ASN A 490 -12.18 -34.14 -3.27
CA ASN A 490 -11.95 -35.57 -3.37
C ASN A 490 -10.60 -35.85 -4.04
N ASN A 491 -9.70 -36.53 -3.33
CA ASN A 491 -8.47 -37.05 -3.89
C ASN A 491 -8.66 -38.53 -4.26
N ARG A 492 -8.82 -38.82 -5.55
CA ARG A 492 -8.99 -40.17 -6.11
C ARG A 492 -7.68 -40.94 -6.25
N ASN A 493 -6.55 -40.35 -5.87
CA ASN A 493 -5.26 -41.03 -5.89
C ASN A 493 -5.07 -41.87 -4.62
N ASN A 494 -4.21 -42.89 -4.71
CA ASN A 494 -3.91 -43.77 -3.59
C ASN A 494 -2.96 -43.15 -2.54
N GLY A 495 -2.42 -41.97 -2.79
CA GLY A 495 -1.42 -41.31 -1.96
C GLY A 495 -1.85 -39.93 -1.46
N ILE A 496 -1.15 -39.46 -0.42
CA ILE A 496 -1.28 -38.08 0.05
C ILE A 496 -0.70 -37.14 -1.02
N LEU A 497 -1.44 -36.07 -1.32
CA LEU A 497 -1.02 -35.01 -2.22
C LEU A 497 -0.94 -33.68 -1.47
N ASN A 498 -0.14 -32.75 -1.97
CA ASN A 498 -0.13 -31.37 -1.51
C ASN A 498 -0.71 -30.50 -2.61
N GLY A 499 -1.64 -29.61 -2.25
CA GLY A 499 -2.24 -28.66 -3.17
C GLY A 499 -2.13 -27.24 -2.67
N THR A 500 -2.21 -26.28 -3.58
CA THR A 500 -2.40 -24.87 -3.25
C THR A 500 -3.83 -24.48 -3.56
N VAL A 501 -4.59 -24.08 -2.53
CA VAL A 501 -5.93 -23.52 -2.68
C VAL A 501 -5.79 -22.07 -3.09
N ARG A 502 -6.48 -21.68 -4.16
CA ARG A 502 -6.53 -20.31 -4.70
C ARG A 502 -7.98 -19.88 -4.78
N ILE A 503 -8.33 -18.76 -4.14
CA ILE A 503 -9.71 -18.29 -4.01
C ILE A 503 -9.82 -16.91 -4.65
N PHE A 504 -10.78 -16.75 -5.56
CA PHE A 504 -11.10 -15.49 -6.20
C PHE A 504 -12.60 -15.22 -6.14
N ILE A 505 -13.01 -13.95 -6.16
CA ILE A 505 -14.38 -13.57 -6.51
C ILE A 505 -14.36 -12.61 -7.70
N GLY A 506 -15.39 -12.63 -8.53
CA GLY A 506 -15.54 -11.68 -9.63
C GLY A 506 -17.00 -11.31 -9.90
N PRO A 507 -17.27 -10.12 -10.45
CA PRO A 507 -18.63 -9.73 -10.82
C PRO A 507 -19.14 -10.62 -11.95
N LYS A 508 -20.43 -10.97 -11.90
CA LYS A 508 -21.08 -11.77 -12.93
C LYS A 508 -21.49 -10.93 -14.14
N GLU A 509 -21.90 -9.70 -13.88
CA GLU A 509 -22.52 -8.80 -14.86
C GLU A 509 -21.77 -7.46 -14.94
N ASP A 510 -21.81 -6.85 -16.12
CA ASP A 510 -21.26 -5.52 -16.38
C ASP A 510 -22.22 -4.40 -15.95
N GLU A 511 -21.82 -3.14 -16.17
CA GLU A 511 -22.63 -1.97 -15.83
C GLU A 511 -24.02 -1.90 -16.50
N ARG A 512 -24.31 -2.76 -17.48
CA ARG A 512 -25.61 -2.85 -18.18
C ARG A 512 -26.48 -3.99 -17.64
N GLY A 513 -25.98 -4.78 -16.69
CA GLY A 513 -26.62 -6.02 -16.23
C GLY A 513 -26.47 -7.17 -17.24
N LEU A 514 -25.47 -7.11 -18.13
CA LEU A 514 -25.20 -8.20 -19.07
C LEU A 514 -24.07 -9.08 -18.54
N PRO A 515 -24.15 -10.42 -18.70
CA PRO A 515 -23.09 -11.31 -18.25
C PRO A 515 -21.74 -10.98 -18.90
N PHE A 516 -20.67 -11.01 -18.11
CA PHE A 516 -19.33 -10.89 -18.67
C PHE A 516 -18.96 -12.11 -19.51
N THR A 517 -18.26 -11.88 -20.62
CA THR A 517 -17.45 -12.94 -21.23
C THR A 517 -16.26 -13.26 -20.34
N PHE A 518 -15.74 -14.48 -20.39
CA PHE A 518 -14.55 -14.87 -19.61
C PHE A 518 -13.37 -13.92 -19.85
N ARG A 519 -13.15 -13.54 -21.12
CA ARG A 519 -12.05 -12.64 -21.51
C ARG A 519 -12.10 -11.30 -20.79
N GLN A 520 -13.30 -10.82 -20.47
CA GLN A 520 -13.51 -9.61 -19.70
C GLN A 520 -13.45 -9.89 -18.21
N GLN A 521 -14.19 -10.91 -17.75
CA GLN A 521 -14.34 -11.25 -16.35
C GLN A 521 -12.99 -11.56 -15.67
N LYS A 522 -12.04 -12.18 -16.39
CA LYS A 522 -10.73 -12.55 -15.84
C LYS A 522 -10.00 -11.36 -15.20
N ASN A 523 -10.16 -10.15 -15.76
CA ASN A 523 -9.52 -8.91 -15.27
C ASN A 523 -10.27 -8.28 -14.08
N PHE A 524 -11.36 -8.90 -13.64
CA PHE A 524 -12.14 -8.49 -12.47
C PHE A 524 -12.15 -9.58 -11.39
N MET A 525 -11.35 -10.65 -11.55
CA MET A 525 -11.18 -11.68 -10.54
C MET A 525 -10.23 -11.16 -9.46
N ILE A 526 -10.79 -10.84 -8.30
CA ILE A 526 -10.03 -10.35 -7.15
C ILE A 526 -9.58 -11.53 -6.29
N GLU A 527 -8.28 -11.61 -6.01
CA GLU A 527 -7.70 -12.62 -5.13
C GLU A 527 -8.23 -12.40 -3.71
N MET A 528 -8.81 -13.44 -3.12
CA MET A 528 -9.37 -13.42 -1.77
C MET A 528 -8.50 -14.20 -0.78
N ASP A 529 -7.86 -15.29 -1.23
CA ASP A 529 -6.93 -16.07 -0.42
C ASP A 529 -6.06 -17.00 -1.27
N LYS A 530 -4.90 -17.37 -0.73
CA LYS A 530 -4.00 -18.37 -1.31
C LYS A 530 -3.22 -19.09 -0.21
N PHE A 531 -3.38 -20.40 -0.10
CA PHE A 531 -2.74 -21.20 0.96
C PHE A 531 -2.53 -22.66 0.55
N THR A 532 -1.56 -23.32 1.19
CA THR A 532 -1.26 -24.74 0.93
C THR A 532 -2.09 -25.66 1.82
N THR A 533 -2.39 -26.86 1.33
CA THR A 533 -3.15 -27.88 2.05
C THR A 533 -2.66 -29.28 1.72
N ILE A 534 -2.89 -30.21 2.66
CA ILE A 534 -2.59 -31.63 2.50
C ILE A 534 -3.89 -32.37 2.16
N LEU A 535 -3.92 -33.08 1.03
CA LEU A 535 -5.05 -33.85 0.55
C LEU A 535 -4.81 -35.35 0.76
N ARG A 536 -5.53 -35.94 1.71
CA ARG A 536 -5.49 -37.38 1.96
C ARG A 536 -6.35 -38.13 0.91
N PRO A 537 -6.07 -39.41 0.60
CA PRO A 537 -6.95 -40.20 -0.26
C PRO A 537 -8.42 -40.16 0.20
N GLY A 538 -9.33 -39.99 -0.75
CA GLY A 538 -10.77 -39.83 -0.50
C GLY A 538 -11.20 -38.37 -0.27
N GLN A 539 -12.30 -38.19 0.46
CA GLN A 539 -12.90 -36.89 0.70
C GLN A 539 -12.13 -36.11 1.79
N ASN A 540 -11.84 -34.85 1.52
CA ASN A 540 -11.25 -33.87 2.42
C ASN A 540 -12.22 -32.70 2.56
N VAL A 541 -12.39 -32.19 3.77
CA VAL A 541 -13.15 -30.97 4.05
C VAL A 541 -12.16 -29.94 4.56
N ILE A 542 -11.98 -28.88 3.77
CA ILE A 542 -11.09 -27.77 4.10
C ILE A 542 -11.96 -26.63 4.60
N GLU A 543 -11.66 -26.13 5.80
CA GLU A 543 -12.27 -24.94 6.37
C GLU A 543 -11.20 -23.85 6.49
N ARG A 544 -11.52 -22.65 6.00
CA ARG A 544 -10.59 -21.52 5.99
C ARG A 544 -11.32 -20.24 6.38
N LYS A 545 -10.85 -19.55 7.41
CA LYS A 545 -11.48 -18.31 7.88
C LYS A 545 -11.04 -17.12 7.04
N SER A 546 -11.92 -16.14 6.87
CA SER A 546 -11.60 -14.84 6.25
C SER A 546 -10.36 -14.21 6.89
N THR A 547 -10.27 -14.25 8.22
CA THR A 547 -9.18 -13.67 9.03
C THR A 547 -7.81 -14.28 8.78
N GLU A 548 -7.73 -15.42 8.08
CA GLU A 548 -6.48 -16.10 7.74
C GLU A 548 -5.97 -15.74 6.34
N SER A 549 -6.68 -14.85 5.62
CA SER A 549 -6.37 -14.51 4.23
C SER A 549 -4.91 -14.09 4.02
N ALA A 550 -4.28 -14.68 3.00
CA ALA A 550 -2.95 -14.33 2.55
C ALA A 550 -2.86 -12.96 1.85
N VAL A 551 -3.99 -12.27 1.66
CA VAL A 551 -4.07 -10.94 1.03
C VAL A 551 -4.00 -9.82 2.05
N THR A 552 -4.54 -10.04 3.25
CA THR A 552 -4.83 -8.97 4.20
C THR A 552 -3.96 -8.96 5.45
N ILE A 553 -3.91 -7.81 6.11
CA ILE A 553 -3.44 -7.66 7.50
C ILE A 553 -4.59 -7.25 8.42
N PRO A 554 -4.62 -7.71 9.68
CA PRO A 554 -5.62 -7.31 10.68
C PRO A 554 -5.65 -5.80 10.92
N PHE A 555 -6.80 -5.28 11.39
CA PHE A 555 -6.98 -3.86 11.70
C PHE A 555 -5.93 -3.35 12.70
N GLU A 556 -5.64 -4.13 13.74
CA GLU A 556 -4.64 -3.80 14.76
C GLU A 556 -3.22 -3.71 14.19
N ARG A 557 -2.96 -4.23 12.99
CA ARG A 557 -1.67 -4.03 12.30
C ARG A 557 -1.67 -2.74 11.47
N THR A 558 -2.81 -2.35 10.92
CA THR A 558 -2.95 -1.13 10.13
C THR A 558 -2.95 0.13 11.01
N PHE A 559 -3.58 0.11 12.19
CA PHE A 559 -3.87 1.29 13.01
C PHE A 559 -3.33 1.22 14.45
N ARG A 560 -2.23 0.49 14.68
CA ARG A 560 -1.71 0.23 16.03
C ARG A 560 -1.09 1.47 16.70
N ASN A 561 -1.54 1.80 17.91
CA ASN A 561 -0.74 2.62 18.81
C ASN A 561 0.37 1.78 19.47
N LEU A 562 1.63 2.15 19.24
CA LEU A 562 2.80 1.42 19.75
C LEU A 562 3.05 1.57 21.26
N SER A 563 2.36 2.49 21.94
CA SER A 563 2.42 2.66 23.40
C SER A 563 1.67 1.57 24.18
N GLU A 564 0.65 0.93 23.57
CA GLU A 564 -0.10 -0.17 24.18
C GLU A 564 0.55 -1.53 23.81
N ARG A 565 1.64 -1.87 24.51
CA ARG A 565 2.28 -3.19 24.41
C ARG A 565 1.71 -4.15 25.47
N PRO A 566 1.22 -5.34 25.09
CA PRO A 566 1.06 -6.43 26.06
C PRO A 566 2.42 -6.78 26.68
N GLY A 567 2.43 -7.07 27.99
CA GLY A 567 3.62 -7.46 28.74
C GLY A 567 4.36 -8.66 28.13
N GLY A 568 5.68 -8.71 28.35
CA GLY A 568 6.67 -9.57 27.69
C GLY A 568 6.38 -11.07 27.59
N GLY A 569 6.84 -11.70 26.51
CA GLY A 569 6.79 -13.15 26.25
C GLY A 569 7.00 -13.51 24.77
N SER A 570 7.04 -14.81 24.43
CA SER A 570 7.13 -15.34 23.05
C SER A 570 6.01 -14.85 22.10
N THR A 571 4.95 -14.27 22.67
CA THR A 571 3.91 -13.51 21.98
C THR A 571 4.43 -12.25 21.27
N LEU A 572 5.52 -11.63 21.72
CA LEU A 572 6.12 -10.46 21.04
C LEU A 572 6.69 -10.78 19.65
N GLN A 573 7.17 -12.00 19.42
CA GLN A 573 7.70 -12.41 18.11
C GLN A 573 6.58 -12.67 17.08
N GLN A 574 5.37 -13.04 17.53
CA GLN A 574 4.16 -13.10 16.69
C GLN A 574 3.52 -11.71 16.45
N PHE A 575 3.90 -10.70 17.24
CA PHE A 575 3.34 -9.34 17.24
C PHE A 575 4.19 -8.29 16.48
N ASN A 576 5.32 -8.70 15.89
CA ASN A 576 6.27 -7.82 15.21
C ASN A 576 6.19 -7.98 13.68
N PHE A 577 6.02 -6.83 13.01
CA PHE A 577 6.17 -6.56 11.57
C PHE A 577 5.20 -7.20 10.57
N CYS A 578 4.39 -6.34 9.94
CA CYS A 578 4.31 -6.15 8.48
C CYS A 578 3.29 -5.05 8.17
N GLY A 579 3.77 -3.84 7.88
CA GLY A 579 2.89 -2.71 7.52
C GLY A 579 2.35 -2.82 6.08
N CYS A 580 3.01 -3.59 5.22
CA CYS A 580 2.48 -3.90 3.89
C CYS A 580 1.45 -5.01 4.00
N GLY A 581 0.21 -4.69 3.62
CA GLY A 581 -0.84 -5.65 3.33
C GLY A 581 -2.18 -4.98 3.15
N TRP A 582 -3.10 -5.61 2.40
CA TRP A 582 -4.42 -5.04 2.18
C TRP A 582 -5.18 -4.96 3.52
N PRO A 583 -5.90 -3.87 3.82
CA PRO A 583 -6.65 -3.79 5.08
C PRO A 583 -7.74 -4.85 5.13
N HIS A 584 -7.81 -5.63 6.22
CA HIS A 584 -8.78 -6.72 6.34
C HIS A 584 -10.23 -6.26 6.17
N HIS A 585 -10.58 -5.08 6.69
CA HIS A 585 -11.93 -4.52 6.56
C HIS A 585 -12.35 -4.18 5.12
N MET A 586 -11.41 -4.20 4.16
CA MET A 586 -11.65 -4.02 2.72
C MET A 586 -11.47 -5.33 1.92
N LEU A 587 -11.41 -6.50 2.57
CA LEU A 587 -11.27 -7.79 1.88
C LEU A 587 -12.39 -8.01 0.86
N VAL A 588 -13.63 -7.70 1.27
CA VAL A 588 -14.86 -7.91 0.50
C VAL A 588 -15.32 -6.57 -0.10
N PRO A 589 -15.71 -6.52 -1.39
CA PRO A 589 -16.32 -5.34 -1.98
C PRO A 589 -17.55 -4.87 -1.20
N LYS A 590 -17.92 -3.59 -1.29
CA LYS A 590 -19.10 -3.08 -0.54
C LYS A 590 -20.39 -3.83 -0.87
N GLY A 591 -20.61 -4.19 -2.13
CA GLY A 591 -21.90 -4.75 -2.57
C GLY A 591 -23.02 -3.72 -2.61
N SER A 592 -24.26 -4.18 -2.61
CA SER A 592 -25.45 -3.33 -2.67
C SER A 592 -26.48 -3.72 -1.61
N LYS A 593 -27.44 -2.83 -1.33
CA LYS A 593 -28.53 -3.11 -0.36
C LYS A 593 -29.40 -4.27 -0.84
N GLU A 594 -29.61 -4.35 -2.15
CA GLU A 594 -30.39 -5.41 -2.80
C GLU A 594 -29.63 -6.75 -2.85
N GLY A 595 -28.30 -6.71 -2.70
CA GLY A 595 -27.41 -7.84 -2.91
C GLY A 595 -26.75 -7.74 -4.29
N PHE A 596 -25.41 -7.72 -4.30
CA PHE A 596 -24.62 -7.69 -5.53
C PHE A 596 -24.13 -9.11 -5.87
N PRO A 597 -24.52 -9.67 -7.03
CA PRO A 597 -24.15 -11.02 -7.40
C PRO A 597 -22.70 -11.10 -7.90
N MET A 598 -21.93 -12.02 -7.32
CA MET A 598 -20.57 -12.35 -7.74
C MET A 598 -20.40 -13.86 -7.83
N GLU A 599 -19.38 -14.29 -8.56
CA GLU A 599 -18.99 -15.69 -8.65
C GLU A 599 -17.77 -15.93 -7.76
N LEU A 600 -17.90 -16.85 -6.79
CA LEU A 600 -16.80 -17.38 -6.02
C LEU A 600 -16.15 -18.53 -6.78
N PHE A 601 -14.89 -18.35 -7.12
CA PHE A 601 -14.06 -19.34 -7.78
C PHE A 601 -13.02 -19.91 -6.79
N VAL A 602 -12.89 -21.23 -6.79
CA VAL A 602 -11.86 -21.95 -6.03
C VAL A 602 -11.12 -22.88 -6.98
N MET A 603 -9.79 -22.89 -6.89
CA MET A 603 -8.92 -23.83 -7.57
C MET A 603 -8.01 -24.51 -6.55
N VAL A 604 -7.73 -25.81 -6.75
CA VAL A 604 -6.64 -26.51 -6.04
C VAL A 604 -5.57 -26.91 -7.05
N SER A 605 -4.46 -26.19 -7.12
CA SER A 605 -3.34 -26.50 -8.03
C SER A 605 -2.34 -27.48 -7.40
N ASP A 606 -1.59 -28.22 -8.24
CA ASP A 606 -0.53 -29.13 -7.77
C ASP A 606 0.62 -28.33 -7.16
N TYR A 607 0.90 -28.56 -5.88
CA TYR A 607 1.95 -27.87 -5.16
C TYR A 607 3.34 -28.07 -5.79
N LYS A 608 3.58 -29.16 -6.53
CA LYS A 608 4.89 -29.39 -7.19
C LYS A 608 5.26 -28.28 -8.17
N ASP A 609 4.28 -27.71 -8.84
CA ASP A 609 4.48 -26.63 -9.81
C ASP A 609 4.38 -25.24 -9.16
N ASP A 610 3.87 -25.16 -7.93
CA ASP A 610 3.68 -23.92 -7.18
C ASP A 610 4.85 -23.67 -6.20
N ALA A 611 5.54 -24.72 -5.77
CA ALA A 611 6.52 -24.67 -4.70
C ALA A 611 7.76 -23.82 -5.05
N VAL A 612 8.18 -23.02 -4.07
CA VAL A 612 9.45 -22.27 -4.12
C VAL A 612 10.34 -22.76 -2.97
N VAL A 613 11.44 -23.42 -3.32
CA VAL A 613 12.39 -23.97 -2.33
C VAL A 613 13.19 -22.82 -1.70
N GLN A 614 12.95 -22.58 -0.41
CA GLN A 614 13.64 -21.59 0.43
C GLN A 614 13.41 -21.90 1.91
N ASP A 615 14.26 -21.37 2.82
CA ASP A 615 14.02 -21.55 4.25
C ASP A 615 12.73 -20.84 4.69
N GLU A 616 12.03 -21.45 5.65
CA GLU A 616 10.85 -20.88 6.28
C GLU A 616 11.13 -19.43 6.75
N PRO A 617 10.23 -18.49 6.46
CA PRO A 617 10.38 -17.11 6.92
C PRO A 617 10.36 -17.08 8.45
N SER A 618 11.34 -16.38 9.03
CA SER A 618 11.50 -16.25 10.48
C SER A 618 10.44 -15.35 11.13
N SER A 619 9.72 -14.56 10.35
CA SER A 619 8.73 -13.57 10.79
C SER A 619 7.82 -13.17 9.61
N CYS A 620 6.60 -12.70 9.91
CA CYS A 620 5.62 -12.20 8.93
C CYS A 620 5.29 -13.15 7.77
N LYS A 621 4.22 -13.93 7.95
CA LYS A 621 3.64 -14.80 6.90
C LYS A 621 2.30 -14.30 6.35
N GLU A 622 1.88 -13.10 6.75
CA GLU A 622 0.60 -12.50 6.35
C GLU A 622 0.78 -11.58 5.14
N ALA A 623 -0.32 -11.34 4.40
CA ALA A 623 -0.37 -10.46 3.24
C ALA A 623 0.65 -10.76 2.11
N VAL A 624 1.12 -12.01 2.03
CA VAL A 624 2.13 -12.43 1.04
C VAL A 624 1.66 -12.29 -0.41
N SER A 625 0.34 -12.28 -0.66
CA SER A 625 -0.18 -12.16 -2.02
C SER A 625 0.24 -10.85 -2.69
N TYR A 626 0.16 -9.72 -1.98
CA TYR A 626 0.51 -8.39 -2.53
C TYR A 626 1.87 -7.86 -2.05
N CYS A 627 2.41 -8.42 -0.97
CA CYS A 627 3.64 -7.92 -0.34
C CYS A 627 4.81 -8.90 -0.39
N GLY A 628 4.61 -10.10 -0.95
CA GLY A 628 5.63 -11.15 -0.98
C GLY A 628 6.11 -11.55 0.41
N LEU A 629 7.32 -12.11 0.48
CA LEU A 629 8.01 -12.38 1.74
C LEU A 629 9.24 -11.48 1.85
N ARG A 630 9.40 -10.84 3.01
CA ARG A 630 10.55 -9.97 3.27
C ARG A 630 11.85 -10.77 3.20
N ASP A 631 12.82 -10.25 2.44
CA ASP A 631 14.16 -10.84 2.21
C ASP A 631 14.15 -12.28 1.68
N LYS A 632 13.06 -12.69 1.03
CA LYS A 632 12.79 -14.04 0.54
C LYS A 632 12.17 -13.97 -0.86
N LYS A 633 12.06 -15.13 -1.52
CA LYS A 633 11.38 -15.23 -2.81
C LYS A 633 9.86 -15.19 -2.60
N TYR A 634 9.15 -14.68 -3.60
CA TYR A 634 7.69 -14.76 -3.62
C TYR A 634 7.27 -16.25 -3.51
N PRO A 635 6.39 -16.62 -2.56
CA PRO A 635 6.19 -18.02 -2.15
C PRO A 635 5.28 -18.84 -3.09
N ASP A 636 5.25 -18.50 -4.37
CA ASP A 636 4.43 -19.17 -5.40
C ASP A 636 5.14 -19.03 -6.75
N ALA A 637 5.54 -20.15 -7.35
CA ALA A 637 6.29 -20.18 -8.59
C ALA A 637 5.44 -19.80 -9.82
N ARG A 638 4.10 -19.85 -9.70
CA ARG A 638 3.18 -19.42 -10.76
C ARG A 638 3.25 -17.90 -10.96
N ALA A 639 2.77 -17.45 -12.13
CA ALA A 639 2.55 -16.04 -12.38
C ALA A 639 1.57 -15.47 -11.36
N MET A 640 1.81 -14.25 -10.90
CA MET A 640 0.89 -13.56 -10.01
C MET A 640 -0.43 -13.31 -10.78
N GLY A 641 -1.56 -13.66 -10.17
CA GLY A 641 -2.88 -13.69 -10.82
C GLY A 641 -3.28 -15.02 -11.44
N TYR A 642 -2.45 -16.05 -11.36
CA TYR A 642 -2.80 -17.39 -11.83
C TYR A 642 -4.10 -17.91 -11.15
N PRO A 643 -5.09 -18.41 -11.91
CA PRO A 643 -5.04 -18.78 -13.33
C PRO A 643 -5.62 -17.74 -14.32
N PHE A 644 -5.92 -16.52 -13.86
CA PHE A 644 -6.66 -15.49 -14.64
C PHE A 644 -5.76 -14.47 -15.34
N ASP A 645 -4.45 -14.52 -15.12
CA ASP A 645 -3.49 -13.57 -15.73
C ASP A 645 -3.38 -13.72 -17.25
N ARG A 646 -3.86 -14.82 -17.85
CA ARG A 646 -3.78 -15.10 -19.29
C ARG A 646 -5.12 -15.24 -19.98
N GLN A 647 -5.10 -15.11 -21.30
CA GLN A 647 -6.26 -15.39 -22.14
C GLN A 647 -6.73 -16.85 -21.99
N PRO A 648 -8.06 -17.11 -22.11
CA PRO A 648 -8.60 -18.45 -22.00
C PRO A 648 -8.20 -19.36 -23.16
N ARG A 649 -8.34 -20.67 -22.94
CA ARG A 649 -8.28 -21.71 -23.98
C ARG A 649 -9.31 -21.46 -25.10
N PRO A 650 -9.11 -21.97 -26.32
CA PRO A 650 -10.07 -21.78 -27.41
C PRO A 650 -11.43 -22.39 -27.06
N GLY A 651 -12.52 -21.66 -27.36
CA GLY A 651 -13.89 -22.10 -27.10
C GLY A 651 -14.42 -21.85 -25.69
N VAL A 652 -13.62 -21.25 -24.80
CA VAL A 652 -14.07 -20.82 -23.47
C VAL A 652 -14.60 -19.38 -23.56
N GLU A 653 -15.92 -19.24 -23.44
CA GLU A 653 -16.64 -17.98 -23.50
C GLU A 653 -17.08 -17.47 -22.12
N ASN A 654 -17.18 -18.35 -21.12
CA ASN A 654 -17.58 -18.01 -19.75
C ASN A 654 -16.79 -18.83 -18.70
N LEU A 655 -16.91 -18.43 -17.43
CA LEU A 655 -16.18 -19.06 -16.32
C LEU A 655 -16.49 -20.54 -16.15
N ALA A 656 -17.74 -20.98 -16.36
CA ALA A 656 -18.11 -22.39 -16.27
C ALA A 656 -17.37 -23.27 -17.29
N GLN A 657 -17.11 -22.75 -18.50
CA GLN A 657 -16.35 -23.46 -19.55
C GLN A 657 -14.84 -23.46 -19.28
N PHE A 658 -14.34 -22.57 -18.42
CA PHE A 658 -12.91 -22.51 -18.08
C PHE A 658 -12.49 -23.63 -17.11
N LEU A 659 -13.44 -24.15 -16.33
CA LEU A 659 -13.17 -25.06 -15.21
C LEU A 659 -12.52 -26.39 -15.66
N THR A 660 -11.63 -26.88 -14.80
CA THR A 660 -11.11 -28.27 -14.79
C THR A 660 -11.61 -28.97 -13.52
N GLY A 661 -11.33 -30.28 -13.35
CA GLY A 661 -11.89 -31.06 -12.23
C GLY A 661 -11.51 -30.51 -10.84
N ASN A 662 -10.31 -29.93 -10.73
CA ASN A 662 -9.78 -29.28 -9.53
C ASN A 662 -10.24 -27.81 -9.35
N MET A 663 -11.27 -27.37 -10.08
CA MET A 663 -11.86 -26.03 -9.96
C MET A 663 -13.36 -26.13 -9.69
N ALA A 664 -13.90 -25.16 -8.96
CA ALA A 664 -15.33 -25.01 -8.77
C ALA A 664 -15.72 -23.54 -8.73
N VAL A 665 -16.97 -23.27 -9.12
CA VAL A 665 -17.59 -21.96 -9.03
C VAL A 665 -18.93 -22.07 -8.31
N THR A 666 -19.27 -21.08 -7.49
CA THR A 666 -20.61 -20.93 -6.91
C THR A 666 -20.98 -19.46 -6.87
N GLU A 667 -22.27 -19.15 -6.98
CA GLU A 667 -22.73 -17.77 -6.86
C GLU A 667 -22.72 -17.36 -5.38
N VAL A 668 -22.22 -16.15 -5.11
CA VAL A 668 -22.28 -15.49 -3.81
C VAL A 668 -22.94 -14.12 -3.94
N THR A 669 -23.70 -13.73 -2.93
CA THR A 669 -24.34 -12.41 -2.87
C THR A 669 -23.65 -11.55 -1.83
N ILE A 670 -23.18 -10.37 -2.22
CA ILE A 670 -22.63 -9.38 -1.28
C ILE A 670 -23.72 -8.37 -0.92
N ARG A 671 -24.14 -8.37 0.35
CA ARG A 671 -25.22 -7.53 0.84
C ARG A 671 -24.69 -6.46 1.79
N PHE A 672 -24.94 -5.21 1.40
CA PHE A 672 -24.58 -4.04 2.17
C PHE A 672 -25.70 -3.61 3.13
N SER A 673 -25.40 -3.59 4.43
CA SER A 673 -26.25 -3.01 5.46
C SER A 673 -25.77 -1.60 5.79
N ASP A 674 -26.60 -0.59 5.50
CA ASP A 674 -26.28 0.82 5.73
C ASP A 674 -26.50 1.22 7.19
N THR A 675 -25.77 0.52 8.05
CA THR A 675 -25.80 0.65 9.50
C THR A 675 -24.37 0.73 10.00
N VAL A 676 -24.14 1.56 11.02
CA VAL A 676 -22.85 1.63 11.70
C VAL A 676 -22.85 0.63 12.83
N VAL A 677 -22.01 -0.40 12.71
CA VAL A 677 -21.82 -1.43 13.73
C VAL A 677 -20.62 -1.04 14.60
N PRO A 678 -20.75 -1.03 15.94
CA PRO A 678 -19.62 -0.77 16.82
C PRO A 678 -18.61 -1.91 16.73
N ARG A 679 -17.32 -1.58 16.73
CA ARG A 679 -16.26 -2.59 16.79
C ARG A 679 -16.36 -3.36 18.10
N SER A 680 -16.35 -4.69 18.06
CA SER A 680 -16.33 -5.54 19.26
C SER A 680 -15.08 -5.23 20.09
N ARG A 681 -15.27 -4.61 21.26
CA ARG A 681 -14.16 -4.32 22.20
C ARG A 681 -13.74 -5.60 22.92
N SER A 682 -12.78 -6.34 22.36
CA SER A 682 -11.81 -7.19 23.07
C SER A 682 -10.97 -7.94 22.03
N GLY A 683 -9.76 -8.38 22.37
CA GLY A 683 -8.82 -9.10 21.49
C GLY A 683 -9.27 -10.46 20.92
N SER A 684 -10.55 -10.64 20.59
CA SER A 684 -11.02 -11.65 19.66
C SER A 684 -11.10 -11.05 18.26
N THR A 685 -10.41 -11.67 17.31
CA THR A 685 -10.46 -11.40 15.86
C THR A 685 -11.82 -11.71 15.23
N SER A 686 -12.92 -11.65 15.99
CA SER A 686 -14.26 -12.06 15.54
C SER A 686 -15.24 -10.88 15.50
N ASN A 687 -15.68 -10.51 14.30
CA ASN A 687 -16.82 -9.64 14.03
C ASN A 687 -18.09 -10.49 13.86
N ASN A 688 -18.63 -11.03 14.97
CA ASN A 688 -19.93 -11.70 14.93
C ASN A 688 -21.06 -10.66 15.00
N LEU A 689 -21.94 -10.62 14.01
CA LEU A 689 -23.16 -9.81 14.07
C LEU A 689 -24.23 -10.56 14.87
N ALA A 690 -24.72 -9.96 15.95
CA ALA A 690 -26.00 -10.34 16.55
C ALA A 690 -27.05 -9.32 16.08
N PHE A 691 -27.82 -9.68 15.05
CA PHE A 691 -29.07 -8.97 14.79
C PHE A 691 -30.04 -9.30 15.93
N THR A 692 -30.59 -8.26 16.56
CA THR A 692 -31.85 -8.39 17.33
C THR A 692 -33.02 -8.12 16.41
#